data_AF-A0AAN9H993-F1
#
_entry.id   AF-A0AAN9H993-F1
#
_cell.length_a   1.000
_cell.length_b   1.000
_cell.length_c   1.000
_cell.angle_alpha   90.00
_cell.angle_beta   90.00
_cell.angle_gamma   90.00
#
_symmetry.space_group_name_H-M   'P 1'
#
loop_
_entity.id
_entity.type
_entity.pdbx_description
1 polymer ?
#
loop_
_entity_poly.entity_id
_entity_poly.type
_entity_poly.pdbx_seq_one_letter_code
_entity_poly.pdbx_strand_id
1 'polypeptide(L)'
;MEKQQNHEFRRPWDSCREVPIIQDEQIPKKRVRCLKWFSCAIVGILVFALALLSKTSFLLLITFGNNNTEIICSEKKPAALLGIGFVLVGPSVLLLIKSTWKFIFKSAAMPSKKTVFWVLCVEFLVALGAAILTIVAMPHFDIVTNVMILNSVSILSAVFQVVAECLAKERKRIIMLPVCSIFLIVLGYVLFAVSYLAIERSPQMSISIGLAIVGTICVSVNWWENYSTLFSISFLEDISKDIAQSRNVVCIISSLMRILITSAVVGAYVPLSGQNWKLVTSVFETVVISMVALQIVSSALCSWFVVVACKMHSLHCSFALPIYMAQVAVLAVFLIPLAFKLPESNQTSTCNENDQSKSSGALLRLMLTDATKTLRARDIVETMSTGGLACFIGSALSWWLGLMLSTFYIWFLKIHRIVRTQDLFVRRMYEGVFLEQSMLLNTRFEIRKRIKEKRCAKETIRVFLCATMWHETYDEMMKIIISMFRLDKYRPKTDNPSDVEFEFHIYFDDAFMDVDNGRQRHANEYAETLVDVIKEVYTIFSEEDPCIFKQTPPLPWQKIINTPYGGRLEYTLPQGNVMMVHIKDKQLIRHKKRWSQIMYLYYIFGWRLNRQYFKKFEAGEGLDDLKERLKREKENTYILALDGDTDFQPSAVMLLIDRLKLYPEVGAACGRIHPTGTGPMVWYQKFEYAVGHWLQKTAEHVFGCVLCSPGCFSLFRGAALMDDNIMKRYTTKASEASHCVQYDQGEDRWLCTLLLQQGWRVEYNAASDAYTNAPQDFKEFYNQRRRWGPSTMANTIDLLGSGGLTSQRNSSISKLYILYQIISMAASILGPATICLMISGSFVFILEMPENIALALAIVPPTVYLILCFKLTSDMQIKIAAIMSVFYAFLMAGTVLCIIGDLVRQKTFLTPSGLFLIGMVVLYIITAALHPQEFSLVIYGLLYFLCIPSGYLLLAIYSIVNMNNVTWGTRETGGQAKTTAVDTIKKKVMNATCCKCPCLESEEDSSKETLPAETITETEEPQIPLETQGAEEFPLNAHQTWIERLQMKSYDFPLHESALPMDENEFWRELQKKYLEPLKENKEQQEKMANELRELRNKVAFAFFFCNALWLVTTFFLETIGDSVSIKIPKIFPNGTRSKTEVFSIDPIGLMFLLSFALLLIVQFIAMLYHRIYTLIHFVAYADTEMKACRKQSHQVAQLQDSNPQYKMYEPDTALCFHNPSVLRRAVTSV
;
A
#
# COMPACT_ATOMS: atom_id res chain seq x y z
N MET A 1 -41.34 -29.64 -10.05
CA MET A 1 -41.11 -29.31 -8.63
C MET A 1 -40.00 -30.22 -8.14
N GLU A 2 -38.84 -29.68 -7.79
CA GLU A 2 -38.02 -30.04 -6.62
C GLU A 2 -36.65 -29.35 -6.75
N LYS A 3 -36.40 -28.42 -5.82
CA LYS A 3 -35.15 -27.67 -5.65
C LYS A 3 -34.21 -28.55 -4.82
N GLN A 4 -33.08 -28.99 -5.38
CA GLN A 4 -31.97 -29.49 -4.58
C GLN A 4 -31.12 -28.31 -4.07
N GLN A 5 -31.16 -28.10 -2.76
CA GLN A 5 -30.30 -27.21 -2.01
C GLN A 5 -28.87 -27.78 -1.97
N ASN A 6 -27.92 -27.11 -2.61
CA ASN A 6 -26.49 -27.31 -2.34
C ASN A 6 -26.10 -26.54 -1.08
N HIS A 7 -26.07 -27.23 0.06
CA HIS A 7 -25.35 -26.78 1.24
C HIS A 7 -23.85 -27.10 1.07
N GLU A 8 -23.05 -26.08 0.74
CA GLU A 8 -21.59 -26.13 0.91
C GLU A 8 -21.26 -26.21 2.41
N PHE A 9 -20.95 -27.40 2.91
CA PHE A 9 -20.28 -27.55 4.19
C PHE A 9 -18.87 -26.97 4.09
N ARG A 10 -18.65 -25.77 4.65
CA ARG A 10 -17.31 -25.27 4.98
C ARG A 10 -16.71 -26.21 6.02
N ARG A 11 -15.70 -27.00 5.63
CA ARG A 11 -14.88 -27.75 6.60
C ARG A 11 -14.00 -26.76 7.38
N PRO A 12 -13.87 -26.92 8.72
CA PRO A 12 -12.91 -26.17 9.49
C PRO A 12 -11.48 -26.51 9.07
N TRP A 13 -10.60 -25.52 9.21
CA TRP A 13 -9.18 -25.56 8.88
C TRP A 13 -8.48 -26.68 9.68
N ASP A 14 -7.83 -27.61 8.99
CA ASP A 14 -7.10 -28.73 9.58
C ASP A 14 -5.60 -28.45 9.49
N SER A 15 -4.93 -28.37 10.65
CA SER A 15 -3.56 -27.84 10.79
C SER A 15 -2.46 -28.84 10.41
N CYS A 16 -2.81 -30.09 10.06
CA CYS A 16 -1.86 -31.20 9.89
C CYS A 16 -1.70 -31.69 8.44
N ARG A 17 -1.88 -30.83 7.42
CA ARG A 17 -1.50 -31.18 6.04
C ARG A 17 0.01 -30.96 5.82
N GLU A 18 0.79 -32.04 5.90
CA GLU A 18 2.25 -32.03 5.70
C GLU A 18 2.72 -32.09 4.23
N VAL A 19 1.81 -32.19 3.26
CA VAL A 19 2.16 -32.04 1.83
C VAL A 19 1.16 -31.09 1.17
N PRO A 20 1.57 -29.87 0.75
CA PRO A 20 0.73 -29.04 -0.08
C PRO A 20 0.60 -29.72 -1.44
N ILE A 21 -0.61 -30.18 -1.76
CA ILE A 21 -0.97 -30.54 -3.13
C ILE A 21 -0.70 -29.30 -3.98
N ILE A 22 0.35 -29.34 -4.82
CA ILE A 22 0.59 -28.37 -5.89
C ILE A 22 -0.41 -28.66 -7.01
N GLN A 23 -1.69 -28.50 -6.70
CA GLN A 23 -2.61 -27.99 -7.69
C GLN A 23 -2.57 -26.49 -7.47
N ASP A 24 -2.29 -25.75 -8.53
CA ASP A 24 -2.74 -24.37 -8.63
C ASP A 24 -4.22 -24.38 -8.22
N GLU A 25 -4.54 -24.18 -6.95
CA GLU A 25 -5.84 -23.70 -6.52
C GLU A 25 -5.88 -22.27 -7.03
N GLN A 26 -6.19 -22.23 -8.33
CA GLN A 26 -6.44 -21.09 -9.14
C GLN A 26 -7.13 -20.05 -8.26
N ILE A 27 -6.45 -18.92 -8.02
CA ILE A 27 -7.12 -17.64 -7.77
C ILE A 27 -8.40 -17.71 -8.61
N PRO A 28 -9.61 -17.75 -8.03
CA PRO A 28 -10.79 -18.22 -8.77
C PRO A 28 -10.97 -17.32 -9.98
N LYS A 29 -10.47 -17.76 -11.14
CA LYS A 29 -10.26 -16.91 -12.33
C LYS A 29 -11.59 -16.32 -12.77
N LYS A 30 -12.69 -17.04 -12.49
CA LYS A 30 -14.07 -16.60 -12.66
C LYS A 30 -14.47 -15.49 -11.68
N ARG A 31 -14.23 -15.62 -10.37
CA ARG A 31 -14.59 -14.58 -9.37
C ARG A 31 -13.78 -13.30 -9.58
N VAL A 32 -12.50 -13.39 -9.89
CA VAL A 32 -11.66 -12.21 -10.21
C VAL A 32 -12.10 -11.55 -11.51
N ARG A 33 -12.48 -12.34 -12.53
CA ARG A 33 -13.03 -11.80 -13.79
C ARG A 33 -14.37 -11.09 -13.56
N CYS A 34 -15.26 -11.67 -12.76
CA CYS A 34 -16.52 -11.01 -12.38
C CYS A 34 -16.27 -9.72 -11.59
N LEU A 35 -15.39 -9.76 -10.58
CA LEU A 35 -15.02 -8.58 -9.79
C LEU A 35 -14.44 -7.49 -10.68
N LYS A 36 -13.57 -7.84 -11.63
CA LYS A 36 -13.03 -6.90 -12.61
C LYS A 36 -14.13 -6.26 -13.45
N TRP A 37 -14.97 -7.07 -14.10
CA TRP A 37 -16.05 -6.55 -14.94
C TRP A 37 -17.00 -5.67 -14.14
N PHE A 38 -17.34 -6.10 -12.93
CA PHE A 38 -18.14 -5.34 -11.99
C PHE A 38 -17.48 -4.01 -11.60
N SER A 39 -16.21 -4.01 -11.21
CA SER A 39 -15.47 -2.78 -10.87
C SER A 39 -15.34 -1.83 -12.07
N CYS A 40 -14.96 -2.33 -13.26
CA CYS A 40 -14.87 -1.51 -14.46
C CYS A 40 -16.24 -0.96 -14.89
N ALA A 41 -17.30 -1.76 -14.78
CA ALA A 41 -18.67 -1.34 -15.08
C ALA A 41 -19.15 -0.28 -14.10
N ILE A 42 -18.96 -0.46 -12.78
CA ILE A 42 -19.28 0.54 -11.76
C ILE A 42 -18.55 1.84 -12.04
N VAL A 43 -17.22 1.79 -12.29
CA VAL A 43 -16.46 3.01 -12.60
C VAL A 43 -16.99 3.67 -13.87
N GLY A 44 -17.32 2.90 -14.92
CA GLY A 44 -17.91 3.44 -16.14
C GLY A 44 -19.28 4.09 -15.91
N ILE A 45 -20.14 3.47 -15.11
CA ILE A 45 -21.47 4.00 -14.73
C ILE A 45 -21.31 5.27 -13.89
N LEU A 46 -20.38 5.29 -12.94
CA LEU A 46 -20.10 6.46 -12.12
C LEU A 46 -19.55 7.62 -12.96
N VAL A 47 -18.63 7.37 -13.88
CA VAL A 47 -18.13 8.40 -14.81
C VAL A 47 -19.28 8.94 -15.67
N PHE A 48 -20.12 8.07 -16.23
CA PHE A 48 -21.28 8.48 -17.02
C PHE A 48 -22.27 9.32 -16.21
N ALA A 49 -22.67 8.84 -15.02
CA ALA A 49 -23.62 9.53 -14.15
C ALA A 49 -23.07 10.88 -13.68
N LEU A 50 -21.82 10.94 -13.22
CA LEU A 50 -21.21 12.19 -12.74
C LEU A 50 -21.00 13.20 -13.87
N ALA A 51 -20.63 12.76 -15.07
CA ALA A 51 -20.55 13.63 -16.25
C ALA A 51 -21.93 14.19 -16.62
N LEU A 52 -22.96 13.32 -16.62
CA LEU A 52 -24.35 13.73 -16.86
C LEU A 52 -24.83 14.76 -15.82
N LEU A 53 -24.65 14.49 -14.52
CA LEU A 53 -25.01 15.41 -13.44
C LEU A 53 -24.25 16.74 -13.53
N SER A 54 -22.96 16.70 -13.85
CA SER A 54 -22.13 17.91 -13.95
C SER A 54 -22.60 18.81 -15.09
N LYS A 55 -22.90 18.23 -16.26
CA LYS A 55 -23.43 19.00 -17.39
C LYS A 55 -24.84 19.52 -17.18
N THR A 56 -25.76 18.69 -16.69
CA THR A 56 -27.15 19.12 -16.49
C THR A 56 -27.23 20.25 -15.46
N SER A 57 -26.50 20.15 -14.35
CA SER A 57 -26.45 21.23 -13.34
C SER A 57 -25.85 22.53 -13.89
N PHE A 58 -24.78 22.45 -14.68
CA PHE A 58 -24.20 23.63 -15.33
C PHE A 58 -25.16 24.29 -16.33
N LEU A 59 -25.82 23.51 -17.18
CA LEU A 59 -26.73 24.03 -18.19
C LEU A 59 -27.99 24.65 -17.57
N LEU A 60 -28.53 24.02 -16.52
CA LEU A 60 -29.63 24.60 -15.75
C LEU A 60 -29.23 25.93 -15.10
N LEU A 61 -27.99 26.03 -14.61
CA LEU A 61 -27.46 27.27 -14.04
C LEU A 61 -27.32 28.39 -15.09
N ILE A 62 -26.93 28.07 -16.33
CA ILE A 62 -26.97 29.01 -17.46
C ILE A 62 -28.40 29.46 -17.75
N THR A 63 -29.35 28.51 -17.77
CA THR A 63 -30.76 28.79 -18.04
C THR A 63 -31.34 29.77 -17.02
N PHE A 64 -30.94 29.71 -15.75
CA PHE A 64 -31.35 30.71 -14.74
C PHE A 64 -30.81 32.13 -14.99
N GLY A 65 -29.75 32.26 -15.78
CA GLY A 65 -29.25 33.54 -16.25
C GLY A 65 -30.01 34.10 -17.47
N ASN A 66 -30.87 33.30 -18.11
CA ASN A 66 -31.65 33.71 -19.27
C ASN A 66 -32.78 34.66 -18.84
N ASN A 67 -33.12 35.61 -19.71
CA ASN A 67 -34.17 36.56 -19.41
C ASN A 67 -35.59 35.96 -19.41
N ASN A 68 -35.79 34.82 -20.08
CA ASN A 68 -37.08 34.20 -20.33
C ASN A 68 -37.56 33.21 -19.25
N THR A 69 -36.80 33.02 -18.15
CA THR A 69 -37.14 32.08 -17.07
C THR A 69 -37.88 32.75 -15.92
N GLU A 70 -38.78 31.99 -15.26
CA GLU A 70 -39.62 32.45 -14.16
C GLU A 70 -39.16 31.95 -12.78
N ILE A 71 -38.21 31.00 -12.72
CA ILE A 71 -37.70 30.43 -11.45
C ILE A 71 -37.00 31.47 -10.56
N ILE A 72 -36.24 32.39 -11.16
CA ILE A 72 -35.55 33.47 -10.45
C ILE A 72 -36.16 34.79 -10.93
N CYS A 73 -36.80 35.54 -10.04
CA CYS A 73 -37.38 36.84 -10.39
C CYS A 73 -36.26 37.76 -10.96
N SER A 74 -36.60 38.61 -11.93
CA SER A 74 -35.61 39.30 -12.78
C SER A 74 -34.57 40.13 -12.02
N GLU A 75 -34.89 40.56 -10.79
CA GLU A 75 -34.00 41.34 -9.92
C GLU A 75 -32.88 40.49 -9.25
N LYS A 76 -33.05 39.17 -9.18
CA LYS A 76 -32.12 38.21 -8.54
C LYS A 76 -31.24 37.44 -9.52
N LYS A 77 -31.38 37.67 -10.83
CA LYS A 77 -30.55 37.08 -11.91
C LYS A 77 -29.02 37.31 -11.76
N PRO A 78 -28.51 38.41 -11.15
CA PRO A 78 -27.08 38.53 -10.85
C PRO A 78 -26.51 37.38 -10.00
N ALA A 79 -27.33 36.76 -9.14
CA ALA A 79 -26.90 35.62 -8.33
C ALA A 79 -26.60 34.36 -9.18
N ALA A 80 -27.36 34.13 -10.25
CA ALA A 80 -27.10 33.04 -11.19
C ALA A 80 -25.82 33.28 -11.98
N LEU A 81 -25.59 34.51 -12.48
CA LEU A 81 -24.35 34.89 -13.17
C LEU A 81 -23.12 34.77 -12.26
N LEU A 82 -23.25 35.16 -10.99
CA LEU A 82 -22.22 34.95 -9.97
C LEU A 82 -21.97 33.45 -9.71
N GLY A 83 -23.03 32.64 -9.67
CA GLY A 83 -22.95 31.18 -9.58
C GLY A 83 -22.17 30.55 -10.74
N ILE A 84 -22.40 30.98 -11.97
CA ILE A 84 -21.62 30.56 -13.16
C ILE A 84 -20.14 30.93 -13.00
N GLY A 85 -19.87 32.14 -12.48
CA GLY A 85 -18.51 32.58 -12.13
C GLY A 85 -17.82 31.64 -11.13
N PHE A 86 -18.51 31.23 -10.06
CA PHE A 86 -17.98 30.27 -9.09
C PHE A 86 -17.71 28.89 -9.71
N VAL A 87 -18.56 28.43 -10.63
CA VAL A 87 -18.36 27.16 -11.36
C VAL A 87 -17.11 27.19 -12.25
N LEU A 88 -16.87 28.29 -12.97
CA LEU A 88 -15.64 28.49 -13.77
C LEU A 88 -14.38 28.48 -12.91
N VAL A 89 -14.45 29.11 -11.73
CA VAL A 89 -13.32 29.29 -10.83
C VAL A 89 -13.08 28.08 -9.92
N GLY A 90 -14.10 27.26 -9.64
CA GLY A 90 -14.05 26.12 -8.71
C GLY A 90 -12.83 25.21 -8.89
N PRO A 91 -12.56 24.67 -10.10
CA PRO A 91 -11.38 23.84 -10.34
C PRO A 91 -10.05 24.58 -10.12
N SER A 92 -10.00 25.88 -10.42
CA SER A 92 -8.82 26.73 -10.21
C SER A 92 -8.54 26.92 -8.71
N VAL A 93 -9.58 27.07 -7.88
CA VAL A 93 -9.47 27.15 -6.42
C VAL A 93 -8.99 25.83 -5.83
N LEU A 94 -9.56 24.69 -6.25
CA LEU A 94 -9.12 23.38 -5.81
C LEU A 94 -7.65 23.12 -6.18
N LEU A 95 -7.23 23.54 -7.38
CA LEU A 95 -5.83 23.43 -7.81
C LEU A 95 -4.92 24.38 -7.03
N LEU A 96 -5.37 25.60 -6.71
CA LEU A 96 -4.64 26.57 -5.91
C LEU A 96 -4.36 26.02 -4.52
N ILE A 97 -5.39 25.52 -3.83
CA ILE A 97 -5.25 24.89 -2.50
C ILE A 97 -4.23 23.74 -2.56
N LYS A 98 -4.37 22.85 -3.54
CA LYS A 98 -3.47 21.69 -3.71
C LYS A 98 -2.03 22.10 -4.04
N SER A 99 -1.83 23.15 -4.83
CA SER A 99 -0.51 23.58 -5.29
C SER A 99 0.19 24.43 -4.23
N THR A 100 -0.54 25.28 -3.53
CA THR A 100 -0.07 26.04 -2.36
C THR A 100 0.31 25.09 -1.23
N TRP A 101 -0.50 24.06 -0.96
CA TRP A 101 -0.14 22.99 -0.02
C TRP A 101 1.20 22.36 -0.39
N LYS A 102 1.38 21.96 -1.65
CA LYS A 102 2.64 21.39 -2.10
C LYS A 102 3.81 22.37 -2.04
N PHE A 103 3.59 23.65 -2.29
CA PHE A 103 4.62 24.68 -2.23
C PHE A 103 5.09 24.96 -0.80
N ILE A 104 4.16 25.00 0.17
CA ILE A 104 4.49 25.20 1.59
C ILE A 104 5.31 24.02 2.13
N PHE A 105 4.98 22.80 1.70
CA PHE A 105 5.51 21.57 2.30
C PHE A 105 6.56 20.82 1.48
N LYS A 106 6.81 21.20 0.21
CA LYS A 106 7.88 20.63 -0.63
C LYS A 106 8.69 21.73 -1.30
N SER A 107 10.00 21.51 -1.43
CA SER A 107 10.88 22.33 -2.28
C SER A 107 10.33 22.38 -3.71
N ALA A 108 10.14 23.57 -4.25
CA ALA A 108 9.65 23.80 -5.61
C ALA A 108 10.59 24.76 -6.36
N ALA A 109 10.98 24.39 -7.57
CA ALA A 109 11.78 25.24 -8.44
C ALA A 109 10.95 26.43 -8.94
N MET A 110 11.59 27.60 -9.06
CA MET A 110 10.99 28.80 -9.62
C MET A 110 11.02 28.76 -11.17
N PRO A 111 9.93 29.13 -11.85
CA PRO A 111 9.89 29.18 -13.32
C PRO A 111 10.72 30.36 -13.87
N SER A 112 11.19 30.23 -15.11
CA SER A 112 11.84 31.34 -15.82
C SER A 112 10.85 32.46 -16.17
N LYS A 113 11.35 33.69 -16.33
CA LYS A 113 10.52 34.87 -16.71
C LYS A 113 9.77 34.66 -18.03
N LYS A 114 10.40 33.97 -19.01
CA LYS A 114 9.80 33.64 -20.31
C LYS A 114 8.60 32.71 -20.15
N THR A 115 8.75 31.66 -19.33
CA THR A 115 7.68 30.71 -19.01
C THR A 115 6.51 31.39 -18.31
N VAL A 116 6.79 32.26 -17.31
CA VAL A 116 5.73 33.00 -16.61
C VAL A 116 4.95 33.89 -17.56
N PHE A 117 5.62 34.65 -18.43
CA PHE A 117 4.96 35.50 -19.42
C PHE A 117 4.07 34.70 -20.37
N TRP A 118 4.59 33.63 -20.97
CA TRP A 118 3.83 32.79 -21.90
C TRP A 118 2.60 32.16 -21.25
N VAL A 119 2.76 31.60 -20.05
CA VAL A 119 1.64 31.02 -19.30
C VAL A 119 0.59 32.09 -18.97
N LEU A 120 0.99 33.26 -18.49
CA LEU A 120 0.04 34.34 -18.20
C LEU A 120 -0.75 34.78 -19.45
N CYS A 121 -0.09 34.92 -20.60
CA CYS A 121 -0.75 35.27 -21.86
C CYS A 121 -1.79 34.22 -22.29
N VAL A 122 -1.43 32.93 -22.24
CA VAL A 122 -2.35 31.86 -22.63
C VAL A 122 -3.50 31.75 -21.64
N GLU A 123 -3.22 31.79 -20.34
CA GLU A 123 -4.25 31.69 -19.30
C GLU A 123 -5.19 32.89 -19.30
N PHE A 124 -4.70 34.09 -19.62
CA PHE A 124 -5.54 35.27 -19.86
C PHE A 124 -6.52 35.03 -21.00
N LEU A 125 -6.02 34.60 -22.17
CA LEU A 125 -6.83 34.38 -23.36
C LEU A 125 -7.91 33.30 -23.13
N VAL A 126 -7.53 32.19 -22.49
CA VAL A 126 -8.44 31.09 -22.18
C VAL A 126 -9.48 31.50 -21.13
N ALA A 127 -9.07 32.17 -20.05
CA ALA A 127 -10.00 32.63 -19.01
C ALA A 127 -10.99 33.66 -19.54
N LEU A 128 -10.51 34.61 -20.34
CA LEU A 128 -11.34 35.62 -20.99
C LEU A 128 -12.33 34.98 -21.96
N GLY A 129 -11.87 34.06 -22.82
CA GLY A 129 -12.73 33.32 -23.75
C GLY A 129 -13.80 32.48 -23.05
N ALA A 130 -13.44 31.78 -21.97
CA ALA A 130 -14.36 30.97 -21.18
C ALA A 130 -15.42 31.84 -20.48
N ALA A 131 -15.00 32.96 -19.87
CA ALA A 131 -15.91 33.88 -19.19
C ALA A 131 -16.87 34.56 -20.18
N ILE A 132 -16.38 35.06 -21.32
CA ILE A 132 -17.23 35.67 -22.36
C ILE A 132 -18.23 34.64 -22.90
N LEU A 133 -17.78 33.42 -23.22
CA LEU A 133 -18.66 32.39 -23.76
C LEU A 133 -19.80 32.07 -22.78
N THR A 134 -19.48 31.86 -21.51
CA THR A 134 -20.42 31.29 -20.53
C THR A 134 -21.27 32.33 -19.79
N ILE A 135 -20.72 33.51 -19.49
CA ILE A 135 -21.40 34.57 -18.73
C ILE A 135 -22.11 35.55 -19.67
N VAL A 136 -21.51 35.85 -20.84
CA VAL A 136 -22.02 36.89 -21.75
C VAL A 136 -22.85 36.29 -22.88
N ALA A 137 -22.37 35.24 -23.56
CA ALA A 137 -23.04 34.72 -24.75
C ALA A 137 -24.10 33.65 -24.46
N MET A 138 -23.75 32.60 -23.68
CA MET A 138 -24.62 31.44 -23.41
C MET A 138 -26.00 31.74 -22.81
N PRO A 139 -26.18 32.74 -21.90
CA PRO A 139 -27.50 33.05 -21.35
C PRO A 139 -28.54 33.52 -22.38
N HIS A 140 -28.09 33.93 -23.58
CA HIS A 140 -28.99 34.34 -24.67
C HIS A 140 -29.44 33.18 -25.57
N PHE A 141 -28.84 31.99 -25.44
CA PHE A 141 -29.20 30.82 -26.23
C PHE A 141 -30.06 29.83 -25.45
N ASP A 142 -30.77 28.96 -26.17
CA ASP A 142 -31.51 27.86 -25.58
C ASP A 142 -30.58 26.76 -25.07
N ILE A 143 -31.11 25.91 -24.19
CA ILE A 143 -30.35 24.86 -23.52
C ILE A 143 -29.73 23.84 -24.48
N VAL A 144 -30.40 23.55 -25.60
CA VAL A 144 -29.89 22.59 -26.59
C VAL A 144 -28.74 23.22 -27.36
N THR A 145 -28.88 24.45 -27.83
CA THR A 145 -27.79 25.19 -28.48
C THR A 145 -26.56 25.31 -27.57
N ASN A 146 -26.76 25.61 -26.29
CA ASN A 146 -25.68 25.69 -25.31
C ASN A 146 -24.92 24.36 -25.13
N VAL A 147 -25.63 23.21 -25.12
CA VAL A 147 -24.99 21.87 -25.12
C VAL A 147 -24.11 21.69 -26.36
N MET A 148 -24.59 22.12 -27.52
CA MET A 148 -23.96 21.87 -28.81
C MET A 148 -22.71 22.75 -29.03
N ILE A 149 -22.76 24.04 -28.67
CA ILE A 149 -21.63 24.97 -28.81
C ILE A 149 -20.40 24.47 -28.06
N LEU A 150 -20.57 23.84 -26.89
CA LEU A 150 -19.45 23.29 -26.09
C LEU A 150 -18.63 22.24 -26.85
N ASN A 151 -19.22 21.52 -27.81
CA ASN A 151 -18.53 20.49 -28.59
C ASN A 151 -17.60 21.07 -29.67
N SER A 152 -17.78 22.34 -30.06
CA SER A 152 -16.97 23.02 -31.09
C SER A 152 -15.56 23.41 -30.64
N VAL A 153 -15.30 23.38 -29.32
CA VAL A 153 -14.07 23.86 -28.67
C VAL A 153 -12.80 23.07 -29.06
N SER A 154 -12.92 21.94 -29.77
CA SER A 154 -11.77 21.12 -30.21
C SER A 154 -11.05 21.62 -31.48
N ILE A 155 -11.51 22.70 -32.13
CA ILE A 155 -11.01 23.14 -33.44
C ILE A 155 -9.48 23.30 -33.51
N LEU A 156 -8.87 24.03 -32.58
CA LEU A 156 -7.43 24.27 -32.61
C LEU A 156 -6.62 23.02 -32.26
N SER A 157 -7.17 22.15 -31.41
CA SER A 157 -6.56 20.84 -31.13
C SER A 157 -6.52 19.97 -32.38
N ALA A 158 -7.59 19.95 -33.19
CA ALA A 158 -7.61 19.23 -34.46
C ALA A 158 -6.61 19.82 -35.48
N VAL A 159 -6.49 21.15 -35.56
CA VAL A 159 -5.47 21.83 -36.39
C VAL A 159 -4.06 21.44 -35.95
N PHE A 160 -3.76 21.48 -34.65
CA PHE A 160 -2.45 21.09 -34.12
C PHE A 160 -2.13 19.61 -34.37
N GLN A 161 -3.11 18.71 -34.34
CA GLN A 161 -2.92 17.31 -34.73
C GLN A 161 -2.51 17.17 -36.19
N VAL A 162 -3.18 17.87 -37.12
CA VAL A 162 -2.81 17.85 -38.55
C VAL A 162 -1.38 18.37 -38.74
N VAL A 163 -1.03 19.51 -38.13
CA VAL A 163 0.32 20.09 -38.24
C VAL A 163 1.37 19.13 -37.68
N ALA A 164 1.12 18.53 -36.51
CA ALA A 164 2.04 17.58 -35.89
C ALA A 164 2.26 16.33 -36.75
N GLU A 165 1.20 15.80 -37.37
CA GLU A 165 1.32 14.62 -38.25
C GLU A 165 1.98 14.94 -39.59
N CYS A 166 1.82 16.16 -40.13
CA CYS A 166 2.54 16.65 -41.29
C CYS A 166 4.06 16.76 -41.03
N LEU A 167 4.46 17.21 -39.83
CA LEU A 167 5.87 17.35 -39.45
C LEU A 167 6.54 15.98 -39.18
N ALA A 168 5.80 14.98 -38.70
CA ALA A 168 6.35 13.72 -38.23
C ALA A 168 6.87 12.75 -39.31
N LYS A 169 6.73 13.04 -40.62
CA LYS A 169 7.17 12.26 -41.82
C LYS A 169 6.80 10.76 -41.91
N GLU A 170 6.41 10.07 -40.83
CA GLU A 170 6.23 8.60 -40.77
C GLU A 170 4.77 8.10 -40.67
N ARG A 171 3.73 8.95 -40.64
CA ARG A 171 2.34 8.46 -40.45
C ARG A 171 1.30 9.17 -41.33
N LYS A 172 1.20 8.77 -42.60
CA LYS A 172 0.15 9.29 -43.50
C LYS A 172 -1.26 8.72 -43.26
N ARG A 173 -1.41 7.60 -42.53
CA ARG A 173 -2.69 6.86 -42.42
C ARG A 173 -3.70 7.41 -41.39
N ILE A 174 -3.32 8.37 -40.54
CA ILE A 174 -4.19 8.91 -39.46
C ILE A 174 -4.60 10.37 -39.71
N ILE A 175 -3.93 11.10 -40.62
CA ILE A 175 -4.18 12.52 -40.93
C ILE A 175 -5.63 12.79 -41.38
N MET A 176 -6.26 11.83 -42.06
CA MET A 176 -7.63 11.99 -42.56
C MET A 176 -8.65 12.23 -41.42
N LEU A 177 -8.43 11.67 -40.23
CA LEU A 177 -9.38 11.77 -39.11
C LEU A 177 -9.45 13.21 -38.53
N PRO A 178 -8.32 13.87 -38.18
CA PRO A 178 -8.33 15.28 -37.77
C PRO A 178 -8.78 16.24 -38.89
N VAL A 179 -8.45 15.97 -40.16
CA VAL A 179 -8.92 16.79 -41.29
C VAL A 179 -10.44 16.77 -41.42
N CYS A 180 -11.05 15.58 -41.35
CA CYS A 180 -12.50 15.44 -41.33
C CYS A 180 -13.13 16.13 -40.11
N SER A 181 -12.48 16.08 -38.94
CA SER A 181 -12.91 16.79 -37.74
C SER A 181 -12.97 18.31 -37.95
N ILE A 182 -11.93 18.92 -38.54
CA ILE A 182 -11.91 20.37 -38.83
C ILE A 182 -13.07 20.74 -39.77
N PHE A 183 -13.27 19.96 -40.84
CA PHE A 183 -14.36 20.21 -41.79
C PHE A 183 -15.73 20.20 -41.11
N LEU A 184 -16.00 19.20 -40.26
CA LEU A 184 -17.26 19.10 -39.53
C LEU A 184 -17.43 20.24 -38.51
N ILE A 185 -16.38 20.62 -37.78
CA ILE A 185 -16.49 21.72 -36.82
C ILE A 185 -16.80 23.05 -37.52
N VAL A 186 -16.13 23.33 -38.65
CA VAL A 186 -16.39 24.53 -39.48
C VAL A 186 -17.80 24.48 -40.08
N LEU A 187 -18.23 23.34 -40.60
CA LEU A 187 -19.59 23.14 -41.10
C LEU A 187 -20.63 23.41 -40.00
N GLY A 188 -20.38 22.96 -38.77
CA GLY A 188 -21.23 23.25 -37.61
C GLY A 188 -21.34 24.75 -37.31
N TYR A 189 -20.24 25.51 -37.35
CA TYR A 189 -20.28 26.97 -37.17
C TYR A 189 -21.09 27.68 -38.27
N VAL A 190 -20.94 27.25 -39.52
CA VAL A 190 -21.69 27.82 -40.66
C VAL A 190 -23.19 27.54 -40.48
N LEU A 191 -23.57 26.30 -40.17
CA LEU A 191 -24.98 25.93 -39.94
C LEU A 191 -25.58 26.64 -38.72
N PHE A 192 -24.80 26.83 -37.65
CA PHE A 192 -25.19 27.58 -36.47
C PHE A 192 -25.45 29.06 -36.80
N ALA A 193 -24.52 29.71 -37.50
CA ALA A 193 -24.67 31.12 -37.90
C ALA A 193 -25.87 31.31 -38.84
N VAL A 194 -26.06 30.42 -39.82
CA VAL A 194 -27.22 30.46 -40.72
C VAL A 194 -28.53 30.26 -39.96
N SER A 195 -28.57 29.30 -39.01
CA SER A 195 -29.78 29.01 -38.24
C SER A 195 -30.26 30.20 -37.41
N TYR A 196 -29.37 31.02 -36.86
CA TYR A 196 -29.76 32.18 -36.06
C TYR A 196 -29.89 33.46 -36.89
N LEU A 197 -28.98 33.74 -37.83
CA LEU A 197 -28.99 34.98 -38.61
C LEU A 197 -30.09 35.02 -39.67
N ALA A 198 -30.47 33.87 -40.24
CA ALA A 198 -31.50 33.81 -41.29
C ALA A 198 -32.93 33.76 -40.72
N ILE A 199 -33.10 33.35 -39.46
CA ILE A 199 -34.42 33.05 -38.89
C ILE A 199 -34.78 33.98 -37.72
N GLU A 200 -33.83 34.34 -36.85
CA GLU A 200 -34.05 35.20 -35.67
C GLU A 200 -33.28 36.53 -35.83
N ARG A 201 -33.91 37.51 -36.49
CA ARG A 201 -33.24 38.77 -36.86
C ARG A 201 -33.25 39.78 -35.70
N SER A 202 -32.37 39.62 -34.71
CA SER A 202 -32.17 40.61 -33.63
C SER A 202 -30.70 41.08 -33.50
N PRO A 203 -30.45 42.39 -33.25
CA PRO A 203 -29.09 42.94 -33.19
C PRO A 203 -28.28 42.42 -31.99
N GLN A 204 -28.94 42.16 -30.86
CA GLN A 204 -28.30 41.63 -29.66
C GLN A 204 -27.87 40.16 -29.82
N MET A 205 -28.66 39.35 -30.52
CA MET A 205 -28.32 37.96 -30.83
C MET A 205 -27.11 37.85 -31.78
N SER A 206 -27.01 38.74 -32.78
CA SER A 206 -25.87 38.78 -33.70
C SER A 206 -24.53 39.02 -32.99
N ILE A 207 -24.52 39.86 -31.95
CA ILE A 207 -23.32 40.13 -31.14
C ILE A 207 -22.98 38.89 -30.30
N SER A 208 -23.98 38.26 -29.67
CA SER A 208 -23.79 37.05 -28.87
C SER A 208 -23.25 35.86 -29.69
N ILE A 209 -23.67 35.70 -30.96
CA ILE A 209 -23.14 34.68 -31.88
C ILE A 209 -21.65 34.91 -32.17
N GLY A 210 -21.27 36.15 -32.49
CA GLY A 210 -19.86 36.51 -32.72
C GLY A 210 -19.00 36.26 -31.49
N LEU A 211 -19.49 36.66 -30.30
CA LEU A 211 -18.81 36.42 -29.03
C LEU A 211 -18.72 34.93 -28.68
N ALA A 212 -19.73 34.11 -29.02
CA ALA A 212 -19.70 32.68 -28.81
C ALA A 212 -18.63 31.99 -29.67
N ILE A 213 -18.55 32.31 -30.96
CA ILE A 213 -17.53 31.76 -31.87
C ILE A 213 -16.13 32.15 -31.40
N VAL A 214 -15.89 33.45 -31.15
CA VAL A 214 -14.59 33.92 -30.64
C VAL A 214 -14.25 33.27 -29.30
N GLY A 215 -15.22 33.17 -28.39
CA GLY A 215 -15.06 32.51 -27.09
C GLY A 215 -14.61 31.05 -27.22
N THR A 216 -15.28 30.26 -28.08
CA THR A 216 -14.91 28.85 -28.32
C THR A 216 -13.50 28.68 -28.92
N ILE A 217 -13.08 29.57 -29.82
CA ILE A 217 -11.72 29.58 -30.38
C ILE A 217 -10.69 29.92 -29.30
N CYS A 218 -10.93 30.93 -28.46
CA CYS A 218 -10.03 31.29 -27.36
C CYS A 218 -9.88 30.15 -26.34
N VAL A 219 -10.97 29.45 -25.99
CA VAL A 219 -10.92 28.30 -25.07
C VAL A 219 -10.16 27.12 -25.68
N SER A 220 -10.20 26.93 -27.00
CA SER A 220 -9.50 25.83 -27.68
C SER A 220 -7.97 25.86 -27.51
N VAL A 221 -7.40 27.03 -27.18
CA VAL A 221 -5.96 27.22 -26.88
C VAL A 221 -5.55 26.47 -25.61
N ASN A 222 -6.48 26.14 -24.71
CA ASN A 222 -6.19 25.54 -23.40
C ASN A 222 -5.30 24.27 -23.44
N TRP A 223 -5.38 23.48 -24.52
CA TRP A 223 -4.64 22.21 -24.66
C TRP A 223 -3.38 22.29 -25.55
N TRP A 224 -2.85 23.49 -25.81
CA TRP A 224 -1.62 23.68 -26.59
C TRP A 224 -0.42 22.88 -26.07
N GLU A 225 -0.29 22.69 -24.74
CA GLU A 225 0.81 21.94 -24.11
C GLU A 225 0.89 20.48 -24.61
N ASN A 226 -0.22 19.90 -25.11
CA ASN A 226 -0.25 18.51 -25.60
C ASN A 226 0.56 18.33 -26.88
N TYR A 227 0.68 19.40 -27.67
CA TYR A 227 1.32 19.39 -28.98
C TYR A 227 2.66 20.15 -29.00
N SER A 228 2.99 20.89 -27.94
CA SER A 228 4.18 21.75 -27.88
C SER A 228 5.49 21.02 -28.13
N THR A 229 5.61 19.77 -27.68
CA THR A 229 6.81 18.94 -27.89
C THR A 229 6.93 18.37 -29.31
N LEU A 230 5.90 18.50 -30.14
CA LEU A 230 5.84 17.96 -31.50
C LEU A 230 6.31 18.97 -32.56
N PHE A 231 6.28 20.27 -32.25
CA PHE A 231 6.51 21.32 -33.25
C PHE A 231 7.98 21.56 -33.61
N SER A 232 8.96 20.87 -33.00
CA SER A 232 10.41 21.11 -33.22
C SER A 232 10.83 22.60 -33.09
N ILE A 233 10.07 23.40 -32.35
CA ILE A 233 10.36 24.81 -32.05
C ILE A 233 11.06 24.86 -30.69
N SER A 234 12.33 25.28 -30.67
CA SER A 234 13.17 25.34 -29.45
C SER A 234 12.51 26.11 -28.30
N PHE A 235 11.90 27.25 -28.61
CA PHE A 235 11.20 28.08 -27.62
C PHE A 235 10.08 27.33 -26.86
N LEU A 236 9.25 26.56 -27.55
CA LEU A 236 8.15 25.82 -26.93
C LEU A 236 8.65 24.59 -26.15
N GLU A 237 9.74 23.97 -26.61
CA GLU A 237 10.37 22.85 -25.94
C GLU A 237 10.99 23.27 -24.60
N ASP A 238 11.70 24.39 -24.57
CA ASP A 238 12.31 24.95 -23.36
C ASP A 238 11.24 25.31 -22.31
N ILE A 239 10.16 25.97 -22.75
CA ILE A 239 9.02 26.29 -21.88
C ILE A 239 8.36 25.02 -21.33
N SER A 240 8.14 24.01 -22.16
CA SER A 240 7.51 22.75 -21.72
C SER A 240 8.37 22.02 -20.67
N LYS A 241 9.70 22.00 -20.85
CA LYS A 241 10.65 21.44 -19.88
C LYS A 241 10.65 22.22 -18.56
N ASP A 242 10.69 23.55 -18.64
CA ASP A 242 10.68 24.44 -17.46
C ASP A 242 9.35 24.31 -16.68
N ILE A 243 8.20 24.24 -17.36
CA ILE A 243 6.88 23.96 -16.75
C ILE A 243 6.88 22.60 -16.04
N ALA A 244 7.53 21.57 -16.60
CA ALA A 244 7.59 20.26 -15.98
C ALA A 244 8.35 20.28 -14.64
N GLN A 245 9.40 21.11 -14.53
CA GLN A 245 10.21 21.27 -13.32
C GLN A 245 9.53 22.18 -12.27
N SER A 246 8.94 23.29 -12.70
CA SER A 246 8.34 24.33 -11.84
C SER A 246 6.81 24.22 -11.68
N ARG A 247 6.25 23.04 -11.99
CA ARG A 247 4.80 22.82 -12.19
C ARG A 247 3.91 23.36 -11.06
N ASN A 248 4.31 23.21 -9.79
CA ASN A 248 3.48 23.66 -8.66
C ASN A 248 3.31 25.18 -8.66
N VAL A 249 4.39 25.93 -8.93
CA VAL A 249 4.38 27.40 -8.96
C VAL A 249 3.60 27.89 -10.18
N VAL A 250 3.82 27.28 -11.35
CA VAL A 250 3.07 27.58 -12.58
C VAL A 250 1.56 27.39 -12.38
N CYS A 251 1.14 26.32 -11.68
CA CYS A 251 -0.26 26.10 -11.35
C CYS A 251 -0.84 27.17 -10.40
N ILE A 252 -0.06 27.67 -9.43
CA ILE A 252 -0.49 28.77 -8.54
C ILE A 252 -0.76 30.04 -9.37
N ILE A 253 0.18 30.41 -10.24
CA ILE A 253 0.07 31.60 -11.10
C ILE A 253 -1.12 31.47 -12.05
N SER A 254 -1.26 30.33 -12.72
CA SER A 254 -2.39 30.04 -13.63
C SER A 254 -3.74 30.11 -12.90
N SER A 255 -3.86 29.51 -11.72
CA SER A 255 -5.09 29.56 -10.93
C SER A 255 -5.46 30.99 -10.53
N LEU A 256 -4.50 31.79 -10.05
CA LEU A 256 -4.75 33.18 -9.67
C LEU A 256 -5.19 34.04 -10.86
N MET A 257 -4.58 33.82 -12.03
CA MET A 257 -4.94 34.54 -13.24
C MET A 257 -6.38 34.25 -13.68
N ARG A 258 -6.79 32.98 -13.66
CA ARG A 258 -8.17 32.59 -13.98
C ARG A 258 -9.20 33.18 -13.03
N ILE A 259 -8.90 33.17 -11.73
CA ILE A 259 -9.75 33.79 -10.70
C ILE A 259 -9.90 35.29 -10.98
N LEU A 260 -8.79 35.98 -11.22
CA LEU A 260 -8.78 37.43 -11.46
C LEU A 260 -9.60 37.81 -12.69
N ILE A 261 -9.36 37.16 -13.83
CA ILE A 261 -10.03 37.49 -15.10
C ILE A 261 -11.52 37.14 -15.05
N THR A 262 -11.89 35.98 -14.51
CA THR A 262 -13.31 35.60 -14.40
C THR A 262 -14.07 36.56 -13.49
N SER A 263 -13.49 36.92 -12.34
CA SER A 263 -14.08 37.90 -11.41
C SER A 263 -14.20 39.28 -12.05
N ALA A 264 -13.22 39.72 -12.84
CA ALA A 264 -13.27 40.99 -13.56
C ALA A 264 -14.40 41.02 -14.61
N VAL A 265 -14.58 39.93 -15.37
CA VAL A 265 -15.66 39.84 -16.37
C VAL A 265 -17.03 39.82 -15.71
N VAL A 266 -17.23 39.04 -14.64
CA VAL A 266 -18.48 39.05 -13.87
C VAL A 266 -18.75 40.44 -13.28
N GLY A 267 -17.73 41.07 -12.68
CA GLY A 267 -17.80 42.40 -12.10
C GLY A 267 -18.18 43.50 -13.10
N ALA A 268 -17.68 43.40 -14.34
CA ALA A 268 -17.98 44.35 -15.41
C ALA A 268 -19.33 44.07 -16.09
N TYR A 269 -19.71 42.81 -16.32
CA TYR A 269 -20.90 42.47 -17.08
C TYR A 269 -22.21 42.75 -16.31
N VAL A 270 -22.25 42.52 -14.99
CA VAL A 270 -23.46 42.74 -14.18
C VAL A 270 -23.94 44.20 -14.21
N PRO A 271 -23.06 45.22 -14.06
CA PRO A 271 -23.45 46.62 -14.27
C PRO A 271 -23.81 46.94 -15.73
N LEU A 272 -23.08 46.38 -16.71
CA LEU A 272 -23.31 46.61 -18.14
C LEU A 272 -24.65 46.05 -18.63
N SER A 273 -25.17 45.01 -17.97
CA SER A 273 -26.50 44.44 -18.24
C SER A 273 -27.64 45.20 -17.55
N GLY A 274 -27.35 46.31 -16.86
CA GLY A 274 -28.34 47.15 -16.17
C GLY A 274 -28.81 46.61 -14.82
N GLN A 275 -28.11 45.64 -14.23
CA GLN A 275 -28.48 44.98 -12.98
C GLN A 275 -27.68 45.52 -11.77
N ASN A 276 -28.30 45.58 -10.59
CA ASN A 276 -27.70 46.15 -9.38
C ASN A 276 -27.15 45.07 -8.43
N TRP A 277 -25.91 45.25 -7.97
CA TRP A 277 -25.26 44.37 -6.97
C TRP A 277 -25.93 44.37 -5.58
N LYS A 278 -26.67 45.43 -5.24
CA LYS A 278 -27.27 45.62 -3.90
C LYS A 278 -28.31 44.58 -3.51
N LEU A 279 -28.87 43.83 -4.45
CA LEU A 279 -29.84 42.75 -4.17
C LEU A 279 -29.20 41.37 -3.96
N VAL A 280 -27.91 41.20 -4.26
CA VAL A 280 -27.18 39.92 -4.14
C VAL A 280 -26.85 39.58 -2.69
N THR A 281 -26.85 40.57 -1.79
CA THR A 281 -26.52 40.41 -0.36
C THR A 281 -27.63 39.76 0.46
N SER A 282 -28.86 39.69 -0.06
CA SER A 282 -29.92 38.86 0.54
C SER A 282 -29.67 37.40 0.17
N VAL A 283 -28.82 36.75 0.98
CA VAL A 283 -28.56 35.31 1.08
C VAL A 283 -28.78 34.56 -0.22
N PHE A 284 -27.69 34.33 -0.96
CA PHE A 284 -27.51 33.20 -1.88
C PHE A 284 -28.69 32.21 -1.86
N GLU A 285 -29.51 32.21 -2.91
CA GLU A 285 -30.63 31.29 -2.96
C GLU A 285 -30.12 29.85 -2.81
N THR A 286 -30.71 29.09 -1.89
CA THR A 286 -30.34 27.70 -1.59
C THR A 286 -30.29 26.84 -2.87
N VAL A 287 -31.11 27.17 -3.86
CA VAL A 287 -31.14 26.52 -5.18
C VAL A 287 -29.87 26.80 -5.99
N VAL A 288 -29.39 28.05 -6.05
CA VAL A 288 -28.16 28.42 -6.77
C VAL A 288 -26.94 27.81 -6.08
N ILE A 289 -26.83 27.87 -4.74
CA ILE A 289 -25.72 27.23 -4.01
C ILE A 289 -25.71 25.73 -4.26
N SER A 290 -26.87 25.07 -4.12
CA SER A 290 -26.94 23.62 -4.29
C SER A 290 -26.55 23.18 -5.70
N MET A 291 -26.92 23.94 -6.74
CA MET A 291 -26.48 23.68 -8.12
C MET A 291 -24.98 23.90 -8.32
N VAL A 292 -24.41 25.00 -7.79
CA VAL A 292 -22.97 25.27 -7.84
C VAL A 292 -22.19 24.17 -7.12
N ALA A 293 -22.61 23.79 -5.91
CA ALA A 293 -21.99 22.73 -5.13
C ALA A 293 -22.11 21.37 -5.85
N LEU A 294 -23.28 21.05 -6.38
CA LEU A 294 -23.52 19.83 -7.15
C LEU A 294 -22.62 19.77 -8.39
N GLN A 295 -22.47 20.87 -9.13
CA GLN A 295 -21.58 20.95 -10.28
C GLN A 295 -20.12 20.75 -9.89
N ILE A 296 -19.62 21.45 -8.87
CA ILE A 296 -18.20 21.41 -8.49
C ILE A 296 -17.85 20.01 -7.97
N VAL A 297 -18.70 19.43 -7.12
CA VAL A 297 -18.49 18.09 -6.58
C VAL A 297 -18.58 17.02 -7.66
N SER A 298 -19.60 17.06 -8.53
CA SER A 298 -19.76 16.07 -9.60
C SER A 298 -18.62 16.14 -10.62
N SER A 299 -18.17 17.33 -11.01
CA SER A 299 -17.03 17.50 -11.94
C SER A 299 -15.70 17.03 -11.33
N ALA A 300 -15.44 17.33 -10.05
CA ALA A 300 -14.25 16.88 -9.34
C ALA A 300 -14.20 15.34 -9.21
N LEU A 301 -15.33 14.73 -8.82
CA LEU A 301 -15.46 13.29 -8.71
C LEU A 301 -15.33 12.61 -10.07
N CYS A 302 -15.96 13.15 -11.12
CA CYS A 302 -15.85 12.61 -12.47
C CYS A 302 -14.39 12.62 -12.93
N SER A 303 -13.67 13.74 -12.77
CA SER A 303 -12.25 13.82 -13.12
C SER A 303 -11.41 12.77 -12.38
N TRP A 304 -11.70 12.54 -11.10
CA TRP A 304 -11.01 11.52 -10.30
C TRP A 304 -11.32 10.10 -10.80
N PHE A 305 -12.59 9.75 -11.05
CA PHE A 305 -12.97 8.43 -11.57
C PHE A 305 -12.45 8.15 -12.97
N VAL A 306 -12.31 9.18 -13.82
CA VAL A 306 -11.65 9.09 -15.12
C VAL A 306 -10.19 8.65 -14.96
N VAL A 307 -9.46 9.25 -14.02
CA VAL A 307 -8.07 8.84 -13.71
C VAL A 307 -8.02 7.39 -13.21
N VAL A 308 -8.99 6.99 -12.39
CA VAL A 308 -9.12 5.61 -11.89
C VAL A 308 -9.35 4.63 -13.04
N ALA A 309 -10.31 4.91 -13.94
CA ALA A 309 -10.59 4.10 -15.12
C ALA A 309 -9.35 3.87 -15.99
N CYS A 310 -8.55 4.93 -16.20
CA CYS A 310 -7.33 4.84 -16.97
C CYS A 310 -6.26 3.99 -16.26
N LYS A 311 -6.10 4.12 -14.94
CA LYS A 311 -5.17 3.29 -14.14
C LYS A 311 -5.56 1.82 -14.10
N MET A 312 -6.86 1.52 -14.14
CA MET A 312 -7.41 0.16 -14.24
C MET A 312 -7.25 -0.45 -15.64
N HIS A 313 -6.63 0.26 -16.59
CA HIS A 313 -6.50 -0.18 -17.99
C HIS A 313 -7.87 -0.39 -18.68
N SER A 314 -8.90 0.35 -18.25
CA SER A 314 -10.27 0.33 -18.80
C SER A 314 -10.59 1.63 -19.56
N LEU A 315 -9.67 2.06 -20.42
CA LEU A 315 -9.75 3.33 -21.15
C LEU A 315 -10.97 3.42 -22.08
N HIS A 316 -11.31 2.34 -22.77
CA HIS A 316 -12.39 2.33 -23.75
C HIS A 316 -13.77 2.32 -23.06
N CYS A 317 -14.01 1.31 -22.23
CA CYS A 317 -15.33 1.04 -21.65
C CYS A 317 -15.68 1.96 -20.48
N SER A 318 -14.69 2.39 -19.69
CA SER A 318 -14.94 3.15 -18.44
C SER A 318 -14.55 4.62 -18.52
N PHE A 319 -13.92 5.07 -19.62
CA PHE A 319 -13.52 6.46 -19.82
C PHE A 319 -14.08 7.06 -21.12
N ALA A 320 -13.61 6.61 -22.27
CA ALA A 320 -13.95 7.24 -23.56
C ALA A 320 -15.45 7.10 -23.90
N LEU A 321 -15.99 5.88 -23.84
CA LEU A 321 -17.39 5.61 -24.17
C LEU A 321 -18.38 6.35 -23.24
N PRO A 322 -18.27 6.29 -21.90
CA PRO A 322 -19.12 7.06 -20.98
C PRO A 322 -19.14 8.56 -21.28
N ILE A 323 -17.98 9.17 -21.54
CA ILE A 323 -17.88 10.61 -21.80
C ILE A 323 -18.53 10.99 -23.12
N TYR A 324 -18.35 10.17 -24.16
CA TYR A 324 -18.99 10.39 -25.45
C TYR A 324 -20.53 10.26 -25.38
N MET A 325 -21.02 9.28 -24.61
CA MET A 325 -22.45 9.04 -24.42
C MET A 325 -23.11 10.07 -23.51
N ALA A 326 -22.40 10.64 -22.53
CA ALA A 326 -22.95 11.65 -21.62
C ALA A 326 -23.55 12.84 -22.37
N GLN A 327 -22.93 13.27 -23.47
CA GLN A 327 -23.40 14.40 -24.27
C GLN A 327 -24.75 14.12 -24.95
N VAL A 328 -24.90 12.91 -25.52
CA VAL A 328 -26.15 12.46 -26.14
C VAL A 328 -27.24 12.25 -25.09
N ALA A 329 -26.87 11.74 -23.92
CA ALA A 329 -27.80 11.55 -22.81
C ALA A 329 -28.33 12.88 -22.25
N VAL A 330 -27.49 13.91 -22.10
CA VAL A 330 -27.92 15.26 -21.70
C VAL A 330 -28.96 15.79 -22.69
N LEU A 331 -28.71 15.64 -23.99
CA LEU A 331 -29.65 16.05 -25.03
C LEU A 331 -30.99 15.31 -24.90
N ALA A 332 -30.95 13.98 -24.71
CA ALA A 332 -32.14 13.17 -24.52
C ALA A 332 -32.94 13.58 -23.27
N VAL A 333 -32.29 13.91 -22.16
CA VAL A 333 -32.93 14.35 -20.91
C VAL A 333 -33.77 15.62 -21.13
N PHE A 334 -33.31 16.56 -21.97
CA PHE A 334 -34.05 17.80 -22.24
C PHE A 334 -35.05 17.69 -23.40
N LEU A 335 -34.85 16.77 -24.36
CA LEU A 335 -35.75 16.60 -25.52
C LEU A 335 -36.91 15.61 -25.27
N ILE A 336 -36.72 14.55 -24.49
CA ILE A 336 -37.77 13.53 -24.23
C ILE A 336 -39.04 14.15 -23.60
N PRO A 337 -38.96 15.06 -22.60
CA PRO A 337 -40.13 15.69 -22.01
C PRO A 337 -40.98 16.51 -23.01
N LEU A 338 -40.36 17.01 -24.08
CA LEU A 338 -41.05 17.73 -25.15
C LEU A 338 -41.90 16.78 -26.01
N ALA A 339 -41.45 15.55 -26.22
CA ALA A 339 -42.16 14.54 -27.01
C ALA A 339 -43.41 13.97 -26.29
N PHE A 340 -43.42 13.99 -24.94
CA PHE A 340 -44.48 13.37 -24.14
C PHE A 340 -45.57 14.33 -23.62
N LYS A 341 -45.61 15.61 -24.04
CA LYS A 341 -46.59 16.64 -23.59
C LYS A 341 -46.96 16.49 -22.11
N LEU A 342 -46.07 16.90 -21.19
CA LEU A 342 -46.47 17.03 -19.78
C LEU A 342 -47.67 17.99 -19.68
N PRO A 343 -48.73 17.66 -18.92
CA PRO A 343 -49.92 18.50 -18.79
C PRO A 343 -49.54 19.86 -18.19
N GLU A 344 -49.82 20.93 -18.92
CA GLU A 344 -49.71 22.31 -18.44
C GLU A 344 -50.78 22.54 -17.36
N SER A 345 -50.37 22.76 -16.11
CA SER A 345 -51.27 23.36 -15.12
C SER A 345 -51.21 24.88 -15.30
N ASN A 346 -52.34 25.49 -15.68
CA ASN A 346 -52.56 26.93 -15.71
C ASN A 346 -52.52 27.52 -14.28
N GLN A 347 -51.35 27.59 -13.66
CA GLN A 347 -51.12 28.42 -12.48
C GLN A 347 -50.10 29.50 -12.85
N THR A 348 -50.61 30.68 -13.17
CA THR A 348 -49.85 31.94 -13.13
C THR A 348 -49.46 32.23 -11.68
N SER A 349 -48.32 31.72 -11.22
CA SER A 349 -47.78 32.08 -9.91
C SER A 349 -47.01 33.39 -10.03
N THR A 350 -47.64 34.49 -9.60
CA THR A 350 -46.94 35.72 -9.21
C THR A 350 -45.88 35.39 -8.15
N CYS A 351 -44.66 35.97 -8.26
CA CYS A 351 -43.59 35.86 -7.27
C CYS A 351 -44.10 36.34 -5.89
N ASN A 352 -44.63 35.44 -5.04
CA ASN A 352 -44.97 35.71 -3.65
C ASN A 352 -44.02 34.93 -2.72
N GLU A 353 -43.47 35.64 -1.74
CA GLU A 353 -42.25 35.28 -0.99
C GLU A 353 -42.41 34.25 0.14
N ASN A 354 -43.56 33.57 0.31
CA ASN A 354 -43.75 32.65 1.43
C ASN A 354 -44.32 31.30 0.98
N ASP A 355 -43.45 30.33 0.68
CA ASP A 355 -43.78 28.89 0.79
C ASP A 355 -42.52 28.02 0.89
N GLN A 356 -41.99 27.88 2.11
CA GLN A 356 -40.92 26.94 2.46
C GLN A 356 -41.47 25.52 2.63
N SER A 357 -41.94 24.88 1.55
CA SER A 357 -42.11 23.41 1.50
C SER A 357 -42.45 22.94 0.07
N LYS A 358 -41.58 23.21 -0.92
CA LYS A 358 -41.66 22.51 -2.21
C LYS A 358 -40.88 21.20 -2.12
N SER A 359 -41.57 20.07 -2.25
CA SER A 359 -40.98 18.73 -2.45
C SER A 359 -39.90 18.76 -3.54
N SER A 360 -38.82 17.99 -3.39
CA SER A 360 -37.73 17.91 -4.37
C SER A 360 -38.23 17.59 -5.79
N GLY A 361 -39.31 16.83 -5.91
CA GLY A 361 -39.97 16.53 -7.18
C GLY A 361 -40.70 17.71 -7.82
N ALA A 362 -41.21 18.67 -7.03
CA ALA A 362 -41.88 19.87 -7.53
C ALA A 362 -40.87 20.90 -8.08
N LEU A 363 -39.71 21.05 -7.43
CA LEU A 363 -38.61 21.89 -7.91
C LEU A 363 -38.06 21.38 -9.25
N LEU A 364 -37.85 20.06 -9.37
CA LEU A 364 -37.38 19.44 -10.61
C LEU A 364 -38.37 19.66 -11.78
N ARG A 365 -39.67 19.54 -11.52
CA ARG A 365 -40.70 19.82 -12.55
C ARG A 365 -40.68 21.27 -12.98
N LEU A 366 -40.54 22.22 -12.06
CA LEU A 366 -40.45 23.65 -12.38
C LEU A 366 -39.20 23.95 -13.24
N MET A 367 -38.05 23.40 -12.88
CA MET A 367 -36.80 23.49 -13.67
C MET A 367 -36.96 22.93 -15.08
N LEU A 368 -37.66 21.81 -15.22
CA LEU A 368 -37.93 21.20 -16.51
C LEU A 368 -38.89 22.04 -17.36
N THR A 369 -39.91 22.63 -16.74
CA THR A 369 -40.86 23.53 -17.41
C THR A 369 -40.13 24.75 -17.97
N ASP A 370 -39.27 25.42 -17.20
CA ASP A 370 -38.48 26.57 -17.67
C ASP A 370 -37.49 26.19 -18.80
N ALA A 371 -36.86 25.01 -18.70
CA ALA A 371 -36.04 24.48 -19.79
C ALA A 371 -36.86 24.23 -21.07
N THR A 372 -38.10 23.75 -20.95
CA THR A 372 -38.99 23.59 -22.12
C THR A 372 -39.53 24.92 -22.64
N LYS A 373 -39.71 25.92 -21.78
CA LYS A 373 -40.18 27.27 -22.14
C LYS A 373 -39.14 28.03 -22.95
N THR A 374 -37.87 27.96 -22.53
CA THR A 374 -36.74 28.54 -23.29
C THR A 374 -36.56 27.88 -24.66
N LEU A 375 -36.84 26.59 -24.78
CA LEU A 375 -36.79 25.87 -26.06
C LEU A 375 -38.00 26.18 -26.96
N ARG A 376 -39.20 26.36 -26.39
CA ARG A 376 -40.44 26.72 -27.11
C ARG A 376 -40.49 28.18 -27.54
N ALA A 377 -39.80 29.08 -26.84
CA ALA A 377 -39.67 30.49 -27.20
C ALA A 377 -38.87 30.74 -28.51
N ARG A 378 -38.44 29.67 -29.17
CA ARG A 378 -37.70 29.71 -30.42
C ARG A 378 -38.67 29.61 -31.60
N ASP A 379 -38.68 30.62 -32.46
CA ASP A 379 -39.56 30.68 -33.64
C ASP A 379 -39.45 29.41 -34.52
N ILE A 380 -38.28 28.77 -34.56
CA ILE A 380 -38.01 27.51 -35.31
C ILE A 380 -38.83 26.32 -34.78
N VAL A 381 -39.00 26.24 -33.46
CA VAL A 381 -39.75 25.16 -32.80
C VAL A 381 -41.25 25.41 -32.89
N GLU A 382 -41.66 26.68 -32.86
CA GLU A 382 -43.06 27.11 -32.94
C GLU A 382 -43.62 27.05 -34.38
N THR A 383 -42.83 27.41 -35.39
CA THR A 383 -43.24 27.40 -36.81
C THR A 383 -42.96 26.09 -37.56
N MET A 384 -42.25 25.12 -36.93
CA MET A 384 -41.90 23.82 -37.53
C MET A 384 -41.36 23.88 -38.97
N SER A 385 -40.57 24.91 -39.29
CA SER A 385 -39.89 25.01 -40.59
C SER A 385 -38.90 23.86 -40.78
N THR A 386 -39.18 22.96 -41.73
CA THR A 386 -38.39 21.74 -41.99
C THR A 386 -36.92 22.05 -42.27
N GLY A 387 -36.63 23.19 -42.90
CA GLY A 387 -35.26 23.65 -43.18
C GLY A 387 -34.51 24.14 -41.95
N GLY A 388 -35.17 24.88 -41.05
CA GLY A 388 -34.55 25.37 -39.81
C GLY A 388 -34.20 24.24 -38.84
N LEU A 389 -35.10 23.28 -38.69
CA LEU A 389 -34.88 22.10 -37.85
C LEU A 389 -33.75 21.19 -38.41
N ALA A 390 -33.67 21.04 -39.74
CA ALA A 390 -32.60 20.29 -40.39
C ALA A 390 -31.22 20.95 -40.18
N CYS A 391 -31.12 22.28 -40.30
CA CYS A 391 -29.89 23.02 -40.01
C CYS A 391 -29.47 22.88 -38.54
N PHE A 392 -30.43 22.94 -37.62
CA PHE A 392 -30.20 22.80 -36.19
C PHE A 392 -29.66 21.41 -35.82
N ILE A 393 -30.35 20.34 -36.22
CA ILE A 393 -29.89 18.95 -36.01
C ILE A 393 -28.57 18.70 -36.73
N GLY A 394 -28.40 19.25 -37.94
CA GLY A 394 -27.17 19.20 -38.71
C GLY A 394 -25.98 19.80 -37.95
N SER A 395 -26.13 21.00 -37.36
CA SER A 395 -25.07 21.61 -36.55
C SER A 395 -24.70 20.78 -35.31
N ALA A 396 -25.70 20.21 -34.63
CA ALA A 396 -25.51 19.38 -33.44
C ALA A 396 -24.72 18.10 -33.74
N LEU A 397 -25.11 17.37 -34.78
CA LEU A 397 -24.42 16.17 -35.25
C LEU A 397 -23.01 16.47 -35.73
N SER A 398 -22.82 17.60 -36.42
CA SER A 398 -21.52 18.00 -36.96
C SER A 398 -20.50 18.29 -35.86
N TRP A 399 -20.86 19.06 -34.84
CA TRP A 399 -19.96 19.32 -33.71
C TRP A 399 -19.70 18.09 -32.83
N TRP A 400 -20.71 17.24 -32.60
CA TRP A 400 -20.52 15.99 -31.86
C TRP A 400 -19.56 15.05 -32.59
N LEU A 401 -19.79 14.81 -33.89
CA LEU A 401 -18.92 13.96 -34.70
C LEU A 401 -17.52 14.57 -34.87
N GLY A 402 -17.43 15.89 -35.02
CA GLY A 402 -16.18 16.64 -35.05
C GLY A 402 -15.34 16.41 -33.80
N LEU A 403 -15.94 16.51 -32.61
CA LEU A 403 -15.27 16.20 -31.34
C LEU A 403 -14.80 14.74 -31.29
N MET A 404 -15.67 13.78 -31.59
CA MET A 404 -15.34 12.34 -31.60
C MET A 404 -14.11 12.04 -32.46
N LEU A 405 -14.06 12.58 -33.68
CA LEU A 405 -12.97 12.35 -34.62
C LEU A 405 -11.66 12.98 -34.14
N SER A 406 -11.71 14.18 -33.54
CA SER A 406 -10.52 14.85 -32.97
C SER A 406 -9.91 14.08 -31.79
N THR A 407 -10.70 13.25 -31.09
CA THR A 407 -10.25 12.49 -29.90
C THR A 407 -10.18 10.99 -30.15
N PHE A 408 -10.39 10.54 -31.40
CA PHE A 408 -10.40 9.12 -31.75
C PHE A 408 -9.06 8.42 -31.51
N TYR A 409 -7.95 9.17 -31.51
CA TYR A 409 -6.61 8.64 -31.20
C TYR A 409 -6.54 7.98 -29.81
N ILE A 410 -7.38 8.38 -28.85
CA ILE A 410 -7.48 7.79 -27.51
C ILE A 410 -7.81 6.29 -27.60
N TRP A 411 -8.58 5.89 -28.62
CA TRP A 411 -8.94 4.49 -28.85
C TRP A 411 -7.77 3.59 -29.27
N PHE A 412 -6.64 4.18 -29.68
CA PHE A 412 -5.45 3.43 -30.08
C PHE A 412 -4.31 3.51 -29.06
N LEU A 413 -4.51 4.15 -27.91
CA LEU A 413 -3.49 4.29 -26.87
C LEU A 413 -3.24 2.95 -26.17
N LYS A 414 -1.99 2.47 -26.25
CA LYS A 414 -1.51 1.33 -25.45
C LYS A 414 -0.87 1.83 -24.17
N ILE A 415 -1.67 1.96 -23.11
CA ILE A 415 -1.21 2.44 -21.80
C ILE A 415 -0.52 1.30 -21.06
N HIS A 416 0.59 1.60 -20.38
CA HIS A 416 1.24 0.63 -19.49
C HIS A 416 0.44 0.45 -18.20
N ARG A 417 0.75 -0.61 -17.45
CA ARG A 417 0.11 -0.85 -16.15
C ARG A 417 0.45 0.30 -15.18
N ILE A 418 -0.57 0.88 -14.54
CA ILE A 418 -0.44 1.85 -13.43
C ILE A 418 0.44 3.06 -13.80
N VAL A 419 0.16 3.61 -14.99
CA VAL A 419 0.83 4.83 -15.47
C VAL A 419 0.52 6.00 -14.52
N ARG A 420 1.53 6.82 -14.25
CA ARG A 420 1.35 8.01 -13.41
C ARG A 420 0.39 8.96 -14.11
N THR A 421 -0.48 9.64 -13.36
CA THR A 421 -1.46 10.58 -13.92
C THR A 421 -0.80 11.68 -14.77
N GLN A 422 0.42 12.11 -14.42
CA GLN A 422 1.21 13.10 -15.17
C GLN A 422 1.74 12.61 -16.54
N ASP A 423 1.83 11.30 -16.71
CA ASP A 423 2.24 10.64 -17.96
C ASP A 423 1.02 10.33 -18.84
N LEU A 424 -0.19 10.46 -18.28
CA LEU A 424 -1.45 10.22 -18.97
C LEU A 424 -2.11 11.53 -19.41
N PHE A 425 -2.18 12.52 -18.51
CA PHE A 425 -2.73 13.85 -18.77
C PHE A 425 -1.61 14.89 -18.81
N VAL A 426 -1.73 15.85 -19.73
CA VAL A 426 -0.73 16.92 -19.89
C VAL A 426 -0.81 17.91 -18.74
N ARG A 427 -2.03 18.39 -18.46
CA ARG A 427 -2.33 19.37 -17.41
C ARG A 427 -2.96 18.69 -16.20
N ARG A 428 -2.72 19.24 -15.00
CA ARG A 428 -3.30 18.75 -13.74
C ARG A 428 -4.72 19.29 -13.48
N MET A 429 -5.07 20.42 -14.09
CA MET A 429 -6.36 21.07 -13.96
C MET A 429 -7.37 20.42 -14.91
N TYR A 430 -8.63 20.38 -14.50
CA TYR A 430 -9.76 20.17 -15.40
C TYR A 430 -10.59 21.45 -15.49
N GLU A 431 -11.26 21.67 -16.61
CA GLU A 431 -12.27 22.71 -16.72
C GLU A 431 -13.62 22.18 -16.25
N GLY A 432 -14.22 22.78 -15.23
CA GLY A 432 -15.50 22.33 -14.67
C GLY A 432 -16.64 22.48 -15.67
N VAL A 433 -16.64 23.60 -16.42
CA VAL A 433 -17.61 23.88 -17.48
C VAL A 433 -17.42 22.97 -18.69
N PHE A 434 -16.17 22.71 -19.08
CA PHE A 434 -15.81 21.94 -20.27
C PHE A 434 -15.30 20.55 -19.87
N LEU A 435 -15.98 19.86 -18.95
CA LEU A 435 -15.48 18.64 -18.32
C LEU A 435 -15.07 17.57 -19.34
N GLU A 436 -15.94 17.27 -20.31
CA GLU A 436 -15.69 16.23 -21.30
C GLU A 436 -14.56 16.61 -22.26
N GLN A 437 -14.59 17.82 -22.82
CA GLN A 437 -13.54 18.33 -23.69
C GLN A 437 -12.20 18.37 -22.94
N SER A 438 -12.24 18.82 -21.68
CA SER A 438 -11.08 18.90 -20.80
C SER A 438 -10.51 17.55 -20.44
N MET A 439 -11.29 16.48 -20.35
CA MET A 439 -10.75 15.14 -20.08
C MET A 439 -10.20 14.49 -21.35
N LEU A 440 -10.91 14.60 -22.48
CA LEU A 440 -10.51 13.98 -23.73
C LEU A 440 -9.25 14.66 -24.31
N LEU A 441 -9.28 15.97 -24.53
CA LEU A 441 -8.20 16.72 -25.20
C LEU A 441 -6.94 16.86 -24.33
N ASN A 442 -7.06 16.71 -23.00
CA ASN A 442 -5.93 16.71 -22.08
C ASN A 442 -5.19 15.36 -22.03
N THR A 443 -5.74 14.30 -22.64
CA THR A 443 -5.07 13.00 -22.73
C THR A 443 -3.87 13.11 -23.68
N ARG A 444 -2.66 12.73 -23.21
CA ARG A 444 -1.42 12.89 -23.97
C ARG A 444 -1.48 12.19 -25.34
N PHE A 445 -1.16 12.94 -26.40
CA PHE A 445 -1.16 12.42 -27.77
C PHE A 445 -0.03 11.41 -28.01
N GLU A 446 1.16 11.62 -27.42
CA GLU A 446 2.36 10.81 -27.70
C GLU A 446 2.79 9.90 -26.52
N ILE A 447 1.95 8.96 -26.11
CA ILE A 447 2.38 7.89 -25.18
C ILE A 447 3.30 6.86 -25.90
N ARG A 448 3.32 6.87 -27.25
CA ARG A 448 3.88 5.82 -28.10
C ARG A 448 5.41 5.88 -28.29
N LYS A 449 6.05 7.05 -28.23
CA LYS A 449 7.50 7.21 -28.52
C LYS A 449 8.39 6.74 -27.37
N ARG A 450 8.09 7.14 -26.12
CA ARG A 450 8.78 6.62 -24.90
C ARG A 450 8.63 5.11 -24.71
N ILE A 451 7.50 4.52 -25.13
CA ILE A 451 7.26 3.06 -25.03
C ILE A 451 8.09 2.30 -26.08
N LYS A 452 8.28 2.87 -27.27
CA LYS A 452 9.08 2.23 -28.33
C LYS A 452 10.57 2.27 -27.98
N GLU A 453 11.06 3.36 -27.40
CA GLU A 453 12.43 3.48 -26.87
C GLU A 453 12.66 2.55 -25.65
N LYS A 454 11.71 2.45 -24.71
CA LYS A 454 11.80 1.48 -23.59
C LYS A 454 11.67 0.00 -24.00
N ARG A 455 11.13 -0.30 -25.18
CA ARG A 455 11.08 -1.68 -25.70
C ARG A 455 12.41 -2.17 -26.26
N CYS A 456 13.41 -1.29 -26.42
CA CYS A 456 14.64 -1.61 -27.15
C CYS A 456 15.73 -2.30 -26.33
N ALA A 457 15.54 -2.53 -25.02
CA ALA A 457 16.37 -3.46 -24.25
C ALA A 457 15.50 -4.12 -23.16
N LYS A 458 15.13 -5.39 -23.33
CA LYS A 458 14.63 -6.20 -22.21
C LYS A 458 15.85 -6.53 -21.34
N GLU A 459 16.18 -5.65 -20.42
CA GLU A 459 17.25 -5.87 -19.46
C GLU A 459 16.78 -6.89 -18.41
N THR A 460 17.58 -7.93 -18.18
CA THR A 460 17.31 -8.99 -17.21
C THR A 460 17.51 -8.46 -15.80
N ILE A 461 16.55 -8.74 -14.92
CA ILE A 461 16.65 -8.42 -13.50
C ILE A 461 17.34 -9.56 -12.77
N ARG A 462 18.27 -9.24 -11.88
CA ARG A 462 18.86 -10.22 -10.97
C ARG A 462 18.36 -10.00 -9.54
N VAL A 463 17.83 -11.05 -8.94
CA VAL A 463 17.35 -11.04 -7.55
C VAL A 463 18.13 -12.06 -6.74
N PHE A 464 18.87 -11.57 -5.76
CA PHE A 464 19.59 -12.38 -4.79
C PHE A 464 18.71 -12.56 -3.55
N LEU A 465 18.30 -13.79 -3.25
CA LEU A 465 17.59 -14.11 -2.03
C LEU A 465 18.61 -14.38 -0.93
N CYS A 466 18.49 -13.70 0.21
CA CYS A 466 19.44 -13.77 1.31
C CYS A 466 18.70 -14.09 2.61
N ALA A 467 18.72 -15.36 3.01
CA ALA A 467 18.19 -15.81 4.28
C ALA A 467 19.27 -15.79 5.36
N THR A 468 18.97 -15.22 6.53
CA THR A 468 19.83 -15.34 7.72
C THR A 468 19.25 -16.36 8.68
N MET A 469 20.11 -17.29 9.12
CA MET A 469 19.72 -18.43 9.93
C MET A 469 20.56 -18.54 11.22
N TRP A 470 19.92 -18.86 12.34
CA TRP A 470 20.53 -19.15 13.62
C TRP A 470 19.68 -20.13 14.46
N HIS A 471 20.12 -21.39 14.51
CA HIS A 471 19.51 -22.48 15.29
C HIS A 471 17.97 -22.61 15.05
N GLU A 472 17.56 -22.58 13.78
CA GLU A 472 16.18 -22.88 13.34
C GLU A 472 15.77 -24.30 13.71
N THR A 473 14.46 -24.52 13.90
CA THR A 473 13.92 -25.87 14.01
C THR A 473 13.79 -26.52 12.64
N TYR A 474 13.67 -27.85 12.61
CA TYR A 474 13.41 -28.61 11.38
C TYR A 474 12.27 -28.01 10.54
N ASP A 475 11.13 -27.73 11.18
CA ASP A 475 9.95 -27.15 10.52
C ASP A 475 10.18 -25.74 9.96
N GLU A 476 11.02 -24.94 10.63
CA GLU A 476 11.39 -23.60 10.16
C GLU A 476 12.26 -23.68 8.91
N MET A 477 13.31 -24.51 8.97
CA MET A 477 14.20 -24.76 7.83
C MET A 477 13.41 -25.31 6.64
N MET A 478 12.49 -26.24 6.87
CA MET A 478 11.65 -26.85 5.84
C MET A 478 10.84 -25.80 5.07
N LYS A 479 10.20 -24.85 5.77
CA LYS A 479 9.38 -23.79 5.15
C LYS A 479 10.17 -22.89 4.20
N ILE A 480 11.35 -22.44 4.63
CA ILE A 480 12.16 -21.51 3.83
C ILE A 480 12.76 -22.23 2.62
N ILE A 481 13.24 -23.47 2.78
CA ILE A 481 13.79 -24.27 1.67
C ILE A 481 12.69 -24.58 0.65
N ILE A 482 11.50 -25.02 1.08
CA ILE A 482 10.36 -25.22 0.17
C ILE A 482 10.03 -23.94 -0.60
N SER A 483 10.07 -22.77 0.04
CA SER A 483 9.80 -21.49 -0.64
C SER A 483 10.82 -21.17 -1.74
N MET A 484 12.11 -21.49 -1.52
CA MET A 484 13.15 -21.36 -2.54
C MET A 484 12.93 -22.31 -3.73
N PHE A 485 12.59 -23.58 -3.46
CA PHE A 485 12.28 -24.56 -4.52
C PHE A 485 11.00 -24.24 -5.29
N ARG A 486 9.97 -23.67 -4.64
CA ARG A 486 8.78 -23.14 -5.33
C ARG A 486 9.16 -22.03 -6.31
N LEU A 487 10.10 -21.15 -5.94
CA LEU A 487 10.56 -20.06 -6.80
C LEU A 487 11.41 -20.58 -7.97
N ASP A 488 12.26 -21.58 -7.73
CA ASP A 488 13.02 -22.29 -8.76
C ASP A 488 12.09 -22.89 -9.84
N LYS A 489 11.04 -23.61 -9.39
CA LYS A 489 9.99 -24.14 -10.27
C LYS A 489 9.21 -23.08 -11.04
N TYR A 490 9.00 -21.91 -10.43
CA TYR A 490 8.24 -20.83 -11.06
C TYR A 490 8.99 -20.16 -12.22
N ARG A 491 10.33 -20.06 -12.14
CA ARG A 491 11.19 -19.50 -13.19
C ARG A 491 12.44 -20.38 -13.38
N PRO A 492 12.33 -21.44 -14.21
CA PRO A 492 13.46 -22.31 -14.50
C PRO A 492 14.56 -21.55 -15.25
N LYS A 493 15.81 -21.93 -15.01
CA LYS A 493 16.96 -21.40 -15.74
C LYS A 493 17.09 -22.14 -17.07
N THR A 494 16.70 -21.48 -18.16
CA THR A 494 16.77 -22.02 -19.53
C THR A 494 17.77 -21.24 -20.38
N ASP A 495 18.22 -21.79 -21.52
CA ASP A 495 19.13 -21.10 -22.45
C ASP A 495 18.56 -19.79 -23.02
N ASN A 496 17.23 -19.61 -22.98
CA ASN A 496 16.58 -18.37 -23.39
C ASN A 496 16.61 -17.32 -22.26
N PRO A 497 16.94 -16.05 -22.57
CA PRO A 497 17.02 -15.00 -21.56
C PRO A 497 15.67 -14.77 -20.88
N SER A 498 15.60 -15.07 -19.59
CA SER A 498 14.46 -14.74 -18.74
C SER A 498 14.40 -13.24 -18.44
N ASP A 499 13.23 -12.75 -18.06
CA ASP A 499 13.04 -11.38 -17.58
C ASP A 499 13.54 -11.17 -16.13
N VAL A 500 13.68 -12.24 -15.36
CA VAL A 500 14.19 -12.26 -13.99
C VAL A 500 15.01 -13.53 -13.74
N GLU A 501 16.17 -13.38 -13.12
CA GLU A 501 17.05 -14.46 -12.65
C GLU A 501 17.12 -14.47 -11.12
N PHE A 502 17.13 -15.67 -10.54
CA PHE A 502 17.20 -15.89 -9.09
C PHE A 502 18.51 -16.59 -8.70
N GLU A 503 19.09 -16.13 -7.59
CA GLU A 503 20.20 -16.78 -6.90
C GLU A 503 19.90 -16.80 -5.41
N PHE A 504 20.04 -17.97 -4.78
CA PHE A 504 19.66 -18.16 -3.38
C PHE A 504 20.91 -18.23 -2.50
N HIS A 505 20.88 -17.52 -1.38
CA HIS A 505 21.95 -17.51 -0.38
C HIS A 505 21.37 -17.71 1.01
N ILE A 506 21.94 -18.65 1.76
CA ILE A 506 21.64 -18.89 3.16
C ILE A 506 22.90 -18.59 3.97
N TYR A 507 22.79 -17.73 4.98
CA TYR A 507 23.89 -17.38 5.89
C TYR A 507 23.59 -17.98 7.26
N PHE A 508 24.23 -19.11 7.55
CA PHE A 508 24.06 -19.85 8.79
C PHE A 508 25.08 -19.37 9.82
N ASP A 509 24.61 -18.65 10.83
CA ASP A 509 25.40 -18.18 11.96
C ASP A 509 25.65 -19.27 13.02
N ASP A 510 26.87 -19.31 13.56
CA ASP A 510 27.32 -20.21 14.64
C ASP A 510 27.13 -21.71 14.35
N ALA A 511 27.50 -22.14 13.14
CA ALA A 511 27.22 -23.49 12.66
C ALA A 511 28.25 -24.56 13.08
N PHE A 512 29.24 -24.21 13.91
CA PHE A 512 30.34 -25.10 14.29
C PHE A 512 30.49 -25.21 15.82
N MET A 513 30.78 -26.43 16.28
CA MET A 513 31.08 -26.77 17.68
C MET A 513 32.53 -27.23 17.85
N ASP A 514 33.09 -27.00 19.04
CA ASP A 514 34.43 -27.47 19.41
C ASP A 514 34.37 -28.93 19.83
N VAL A 515 35.30 -29.73 19.31
CA VAL A 515 35.52 -31.13 19.69
C VAL A 515 36.99 -31.31 20.07
N ASP A 516 37.29 -32.27 20.94
CA ASP A 516 38.64 -32.58 21.43
C ASP A 516 39.37 -31.39 22.08
N ASN A 517 38.75 -30.76 23.08
CA ASN A 517 39.31 -29.59 23.78
C ASN A 517 39.73 -28.45 22.84
N GLY A 518 38.99 -28.25 21.74
CA GLY A 518 39.21 -27.15 20.78
C GLY A 518 40.27 -27.44 19.72
N ARG A 519 40.72 -28.69 19.56
CA ARG A 519 41.65 -29.08 18.49
C ARG A 519 40.97 -29.26 17.14
N GLN A 520 39.69 -29.63 17.12
CA GLN A 520 38.91 -29.84 15.90
C GLN A 520 37.55 -29.13 15.99
N ARG A 521 37.04 -28.68 14.83
CA ARG A 521 35.73 -28.02 14.68
C ARG A 521 34.84 -28.91 13.83
N HIS A 522 33.64 -29.22 14.32
CA HIS A 522 32.62 -29.96 13.56
C HIS A 522 31.38 -29.11 13.33
N ALA A 523 30.65 -29.41 12.25
CA ALA A 523 29.32 -28.86 12.03
C ALA A 523 28.40 -29.24 13.21
N ASN A 524 27.57 -28.30 13.67
CA ASN A 524 26.62 -28.57 14.75
C ASN A 524 25.38 -29.32 14.25
N GLU A 525 24.56 -29.83 15.16
CA GLU A 525 23.34 -30.59 14.84
C GLU A 525 22.38 -29.82 13.92
N TYR A 526 22.27 -28.49 14.09
CA TYR A 526 21.40 -27.66 13.27
C TYR A 526 21.91 -27.53 11.82
N ALA A 527 23.22 -27.39 11.62
CA ALA A 527 23.84 -27.37 10.30
C ALA A 527 23.68 -28.72 9.58
N GLU A 528 23.81 -29.82 10.32
CA GLU A 528 23.51 -31.14 9.76
C GLU A 528 22.01 -31.30 9.42
N THR A 529 21.11 -30.81 10.27
CA THR A 529 19.66 -30.84 10.03
C THR A 529 19.28 -30.06 8.76
N LEU A 530 19.95 -28.93 8.49
CA LEU A 530 19.73 -28.18 7.25
C LEU A 530 20.06 -29.01 5.99
N VAL A 531 21.14 -29.80 6.03
CA VAL A 531 21.51 -30.68 4.90
C VAL A 531 20.44 -31.77 4.71
N ASP A 532 19.93 -32.35 5.79
CA ASP A 532 18.86 -33.34 5.76
C ASP A 532 17.57 -32.75 5.13
N VAL A 533 17.17 -31.55 5.57
CA VAL A 533 16.01 -30.82 5.02
C VAL A 533 16.19 -30.53 3.52
N ILE A 534 17.37 -30.06 3.10
CA ILE A 534 17.63 -29.79 1.67
C ILE A 534 17.51 -31.08 0.85
N LYS A 535 18.05 -32.21 1.33
CA LYS A 535 17.94 -33.52 0.67
C LYS A 535 16.48 -33.94 0.50
N GLU A 536 15.69 -33.83 1.57
CA GLU A 536 14.27 -34.19 1.54
C GLU A 536 13.48 -33.35 0.53
N VAL A 537 13.61 -32.01 0.60
CA VAL A 537 12.92 -31.11 -0.33
C VAL A 537 13.39 -31.33 -1.76
N TYR A 538 14.68 -31.58 -1.99
CA TYR A 538 15.20 -31.87 -3.31
C TYR A 538 14.51 -33.10 -3.92
N THR A 539 14.33 -34.15 -3.13
CA THR A 539 13.67 -35.39 -3.55
C THR A 539 12.21 -35.12 -3.92
N ILE A 540 11.48 -34.40 -3.06
CA ILE A 540 10.07 -34.01 -3.28
C ILE A 540 9.88 -33.22 -4.58
N PHE A 541 10.78 -32.30 -4.90
CA PHE A 541 10.67 -31.44 -6.08
C PHE A 541 11.28 -32.05 -7.36
N SER A 542 11.95 -33.20 -7.26
CA SER A 542 12.52 -33.92 -8.41
C SER A 542 11.58 -35.01 -8.97
N GLU A 543 10.62 -35.49 -8.19
CA GLU A 543 9.66 -36.51 -8.64
C GLU A 543 8.53 -35.88 -9.48
N GLU A 544 8.59 -36.04 -10.81
CA GLU A 544 7.54 -35.57 -11.73
C GLU A 544 6.33 -36.53 -11.81
N ASP A 545 6.47 -37.81 -11.43
CA ASP A 545 5.39 -38.82 -11.41
C ASP A 545 5.52 -39.78 -10.21
N PRO A 546 4.56 -39.82 -9.27
CA PRO A 546 4.59 -40.69 -8.08
C PRO A 546 4.16 -42.13 -8.43
N CYS A 547 4.80 -42.74 -9.43
CA CYS A 547 4.66 -44.18 -9.64
C CYS A 547 5.54 -44.90 -8.61
N ILE A 548 4.89 -45.47 -7.58
CA ILE A 548 5.47 -46.19 -6.42
C ILE A 548 6.51 -47.29 -6.80
N PHE A 549 6.61 -47.68 -8.07
CA PHE A 549 7.42 -48.81 -8.54
C PHE A 549 8.63 -48.47 -9.44
N LYS A 550 9.03 -47.20 -9.59
CA LYS A 550 10.30 -46.86 -10.28
C LYS A 550 11.41 -46.64 -9.26
N GLN A 551 12.56 -47.30 -9.46
CA GLN A 551 13.80 -46.98 -8.75
C GLN A 551 14.11 -45.49 -8.96
N THR A 552 14.21 -44.72 -7.87
CA THR A 552 14.60 -43.32 -7.92
C THR A 552 16.03 -43.23 -8.46
N PRO A 553 16.30 -42.43 -9.50
CA PRO A 553 17.66 -42.21 -9.96
C PRO A 553 18.49 -41.56 -8.84
N PRO A 554 19.80 -41.83 -8.75
CA PRO A 554 20.66 -41.22 -7.75
C PRO A 554 20.65 -39.70 -7.92
N LEU A 555 20.59 -38.98 -6.79
CA LEU A 555 20.55 -37.53 -6.79
C LEU A 555 21.85 -36.95 -7.36
N PRO A 556 21.79 -35.80 -8.06
CA PRO A 556 22.98 -35.20 -8.66
C PRO A 556 23.97 -34.76 -7.59
N TRP A 557 25.25 -34.87 -7.93
CA TRP A 557 26.33 -34.40 -7.06
C TRP A 557 26.28 -32.88 -6.86
N GLN A 558 26.65 -32.46 -5.65
CA GLN A 558 26.68 -31.07 -5.22
C GLN A 558 28.08 -30.73 -4.70
N LYS A 559 28.34 -29.47 -4.37
CA LYS A 559 29.68 -29.03 -3.97
C LYS A 559 29.75 -28.65 -2.50
N ILE A 560 30.86 -29.04 -1.86
CA ILE A 560 31.28 -28.58 -0.55
C ILE A 560 32.64 -27.89 -0.68
N ILE A 561 32.78 -26.72 -0.07
CA ILE A 561 33.94 -25.84 -0.24
C ILE A 561 34.40 -25.35 1.12
N ASN A 562 35.69 -25.48 1.40
CA ASN A 562 36.32 -24.86 2.56
C ASN A 562 36.61 -23.38 2.29
N THR A 563 36.26 -22.50 3.23
CA THR A 563 36.32 -21.04 3.03
C THR A 563 36.98 -20.33 4.20
N PRO A 564 37.55 -19.11 4.03
CA PRO A 564 38.18 -18.37 5.13
C PRO A 564 37.29 -18.06 6.34
N TYR A 565 35.97 -18.17 6.17
CA TYR A 565 34.97 -17.87 7.19
C TYR A 565 34.28 -19.13 7.76
N GLY A 566 34.67 -20.34 7.32
CA GLY A 566 34.01 -21.61 7.65
C GLY A 566 33.85 -22.49 6.42
N GLY A 567 32.60 -22.75 6.00
CA GLY A 567 32.29 -23.59 4.85
C GLY A 567 31.29 -22.96 3.87
N ARG A 568 31.25 -23.47 2.64
CA ARG A 568 30.19 -23.18 1.67
C ARG A 568 29.69 -24.47 1.03
N LEU A 569 28.37 -24.66 1.02
CA LEU A 569 27.72 -25.69 0.22
C LEU A 569 27.08 -25.01 -1.00
N GLU A 570 27.28 -25.57 -2.19
CA GLU A 570 26.60 -25.10 -3.41
C GLU A 570 25.72 -26.21 -3.97
N TYR A 571 24.44 -25.88 -4.08
CA TYR A 571 23.41 -26.73 -4.64
C TYR A 571 22.94 -26.17 -5.98
N THR A 572 22.91 -27.02 -7.01
CA THR A 572 22.16 -26.73 -8.24
C THR A 572 20.77 -27.32 -8.09
N LEU A 573 19.76 -26.47 -8.04
CA LEU A 573 18.37 -26.88 -7.85
C LEU A 573 17.83 -27.58 -9.11
N PRO A 574 16.73 -28.36 -9.02
CA PRO A 574 16.21 -29.17 -10.13
C PRO A 574 15.93 -28.37 -11.42
N GLN A 575 15.58 -27.09 -11.31
CA GLN A 575 15.28 -26.23 -12.47
C GLN A 575 16.43 -25.28 -12.84
N GLY A 576 17.63 -25.52 -12.30
CA GLY A 576 18.88 -24.91 -12.73
C GLY A 576 19.30 -23.63 -12.00
N ASN A 577 18.47 -23.06 -11.11
CA ASN A 577 18.95 -21.96 -10.25
C ASN A 577 19.93 -22.50 -9.17
N VAL A 578 20.78 -21.61 -8.67
CA VAL A 578 21.85 -21.97 -7.72
C VAL A 578 21.48 -21.52 -6.32
N MET A 579 21.69 -22.40 -5.34
CA MET A 579 21.55 -22.14 -3.92
C MET A 579 22.88 -22.33 -3.20
N MET A 580 23.36 -21.28 -2.54
CA MET A 580 24.61 -21.28 -1.77
C MET A 580 24.32 -21.19 -0.28
N VAL A 581 24.82 -22.14 0.50
CA VAL A 581 24.75 -22.13 1.95
C VAL A 581 26.12 -21.75 2.52
N HIS A 582 26.22 -20.57 3.09
CA HIS A 582 27.40 -20.06 3.78
C HIS A 582 27.34 -20.47 5.26
N ILE A 583 28.16 -21.45 5.63
CA ILE A 583 28.26 -22.01 6.98
C ILE A 583 29.35 -21.24 7.73
N LYS A 584 28.98 -20.43 8.72
CA LYS A 584 29.91 -19.50 9.38
C LYS A 584 30.48 -20.07 10.67
N ASP A 585 31.79 -19.94 10.84
CA ASP A 585 32.48 -20.22 12.10
C ASP A 585 32.63 -18.94 12.94
N LYS A 586 32.01 -18.93 14.13
CA LYS A 586 32.08 -17.80 15.07
C LYS A 586 33.50 -17.42 15.52
N GLN A 587 34.45 -18.36 15.45
CA GLN A 587 35.86 -18.11 15.78
C GLN A 587 36.61 -17.40 14.65
N LEU A 588 36.13 -17.50 13.41
CA LEU A 588 36.75 -16.91 12.22
C LEU A 588 36.07 -15.61 11.81
N ILE A 589 34.76 -15.49 12.00
CA ILE A 589 33.97 -14.35 11.52
C ILE A 589 32.92 -13.90 12.55
N ARG A 590 32.59 -12.61 12.56
CA ARG A 590 31.51 -12.06 13.39
C ARG A 590 30.19 -12.77 13.13
N HIS A 591 29.56 -13.18 14.22
CA HIS A 591 28.22 -13.76 14.25
C HIS A 591 27.16 -12.65 14.51
N LYS A 592 25.88 -13.00 14.35
CA LYS A 592 24.67 -12.15 14.41
C LYS A 592 24.19 -11.67 13.03
N LYS A 593 22.86 -11.54 12.93
CA LYS A 593 22.11 -11.15 11.73
C LYS A 593 22.73 -9.97 10.97
N ARG A 594 23.00 -8.83 11.62
CA ARG A 594 23.62 -7.65 10.98
C ARG A 594 24.94 -7.96 10.26
N TRP A 595 25.81 -8.78 10.86
CA TRP A 595 27.11 -9.11 10.26
C TRP A 595 26.97 -10.09 9.09
N SER A 596 25.99 -11.00 9.17
CA SER A 596 25.55 -11.81 8.02
C SER A 596 24.98 -10.94 6.90
N GLN A 597 24.23 -9.88 7.24
CA GLN A 597 23.77 -8.89 6.25
C GLN A 597 24.94 -8.14 5.58
N ILE A 598 25.90 -7.66 6.36
CA ILE A 598 27.11 -7.02 5.81
C ILE A 598 27.88 -7.99 4.90
N MET A 599 28.02 -9.25 5.30
CA MET A 599 28.71 -10.28 4.52
C MET A 599 28.11 -10.42 3.12
N TYR A 600 26.77 -10.56 3.01
CA TYR A 600 26.13 -10.71 1.70
C TYR A 600 26.12 -9.40 0.89
N LEU A 601 26.00 -8.25 1.53
CA LEU A 601 26.01 -6.96 0.83
C LEU A 601 27.34 -6.75 0.10
N TYR A 602 28.46 -7.03 0.75
CA TYR A 602 29.78 -6.91 0.12
C TYR A 602 30.07 -8.03 -0.87
N TYR A 603 29.62 -9.26 -0.60
CA TYR A 603 29.78 -10.36 -1.55
C TYR A 603 28.99 -10.11 -2.84
N ILE A 604 27.70 -9.77 -2.74
CA ILE A 604 26.85 -9.55 -3.91
C ILE A 604 27.30 -8.30 -4.67
N PHE A 605 27.42 -7.14 -4.00
CA PHE A 605 27.73 -5.91 -4.70
C PHE A 605 29.22 -5.75 -5.04
N GLY A 606 30.11 -6.19 -4.17
CA GLY A 606 31.56 -6.14 -4.39
C GLY A 606 32.02 -7.22 -5.35
N TRP A 607 31.77 -8.50 -5.01
CA TRP A 607 32.27 -9.64 -5.77
C TRP A 607 31.39 -9.99 -6.98
N ARG A 608 30.09 -10.29 -6.78
CA ARG A 608 29.22 -10.74 -7.88
C ARG A 608 28.94 -9.63 -8.91
N LEU A 609 28.84 -8.37 -8.47
CA LEU A 609 28.47 -7.24 -9.32
C LEU A 609 29.68 -6.41 -9.79
N ASN A 610 30.43 -5.76 -8.89
CA ASN A 610 31.46 -4.79 -9.28
C ASN A 610 32.73 -5.42 -9.89
N ARG A 611 33.15 -6.61 -9.43
CA ARG A 611 34.41 -7.24 -9.85
C ARG A 611 34.52 -7.45 -11.36
N GLN A 612 33.45 -7.89 -12.01
CA GLN A 612 33.42 -8.09 -13.47
C GLN A 612 33.66 -6.79 -14.24
N TYR A 613 33.15 -5.65 -13.76
CA TYR A 613 33.37 -4.35 -14.39
C TYR A 613 34.79 -3.83 -14.14
N PHE A 614 35.34 -4.12 -12.96
CA PHE A 614 36.73 -3.82 -12.66
C PHE A 614 37.68 -4.60 -13.58
N LYS A 615 37.45 -5.91 -13.79
CA LYS A 615 38.23 -6.72 -14.74
C LYS A 615 38.13 -6.17 -16.18
N LYS A 616 36.95 -5.70 -16.61
CA LYS A 616 36.76 -5.07 -17.93
C LYS A 616 37.47 -3.72 -18.05
N PHE A 617 37.47 -2.94 -16.97
CA PHE A 617 38.24 -1.69 -16.89
C PHE A 617 39.75 -1.95 -16.99
N GLU A 618 40.28 -2.93 -16.26
CA GLU A 618 41.68 -3.35 -16.36
C GLU A 618 42.05 -3.87 -17.76
N ALA A 619 41.08 -4.48 -18.46
CA ALA A 619 41.23 -4.90 -19.86
C ALA A 619 41.18 -3.75 -20.88
N GLY A 620 41.03 -2.49 -20.43
CA GLY A 620 41.09 -1.30 -21.29
C GLY A 620 39.76 -0.84 -21.88
N GLU A 621 38.61 -1.34 -21.41
CA GLU A 621 37.30 -0.83 -21.84
C GLU A 621 37.07 0.62 -21.34
N GLY A 622 36.33 1.42 -22.11
CA GLY A 622 36.10 2.84 -21.83
C GLY A 622 35.36 3.08 -20.52
N LEU A 623 35.92 3.95 -19.66
CA LEU A 623 35.43 4.21 -18.30
C LEU A 623 33.97 4.70 -18.26
N ASP A 624 33.57 5.57 -19.18
CA ASP A 624 32.24 6.18 -19.16
C ASP A 624 31.14 5.18 -19.54
N ASP A 625 31.39 4.32 -20.54
CA ASP A 625 30.47 3.24 -20.93
C ASP A 625 30.34 2.19 -19.81
N LEU A 626 31.45 1.82 -19.17
CA LEU A 626 31.43 0.92 -18.01
C LEU A 626 30.65 1.51 -16.83
N LYS A 627 30.83 2.79 -16.52
CA LYS A 627 30.06 3.48 -15.46
C LYS A 627 28.57 3.48 -15.77
N GLU A 628 28.19 3.74 -17.01
CA GLU A 628 26.78 3.75 -17.41
C GLU A 628 26.16 2.35 -17.34
N ARG A 629 26.86 1.32 -17.84
CA ARG A 629 26.41 -0.08 -17.74
C ARG A 629 26.30 -0.54 -16.29
N LEU A 630 27.30 -0.25 -15.46
CA LEU A 630 27.29 -0.57 -14.03
C LEU A 630 26.12 0.12 -13.32
N LYS A 631 25.85 1.40 -13.65
CA LYS A 631 24.70 2.12 -13.10
C LYS A 631 23.38 1.41 -13.45
N ARG A 632 23.20 1.00 -14.71
CA ARG A 632 22.00 0.24 -15.13
C ARG A 632 21.90 -1.10 -14.41
N GLU A 633 22.99 -1.83 -14.27
CA GLU A 633 22.99 -3.13 -13.58
C GLU A 633 22.68 -3.00 -12.08
N LYS A 634 23.20 -1.95 -11.42
CA LYS A 634 22.83 -1.58 -10.05
C LYS A 634 21.34 -1.29 -9.90
N GLU A 635 20.73 -0.60 -10.88
CA GLU A 635 19.30 -0.29 -10.87
C GLU A 635 18.42 -1.55 -11.07
N ASN A 636 18.95 -2.58 -11.76
CA ASN A 636 18.29 -3.85 -12.07
C ASN A 636 18.67 -5.03 -11.16
N THR A 637 19.51 -4.78 -10.14
CA THR A 637 19.89 -5.77 -9.14
C THR A 637 19.09 -5.54 -7.86
N TYR A 638 18.57 -6.62 -7.26
CA TYR A 638 17.80 -6.56 -6.02
C TYR A 638 18.25 -7.63 -5.02
N ILE A 639 18.09 -7.33 -3.72
CA ILE A 639 18.31 -8.27 -2.63
C ILE A 639 16.99 -8.50 -1.90
N LEU A 640 16.53 -9.75 -1.82
CA LEU A 640 15.41 -10.15 -0.99
C LEU A 640 15.94 -10.63 0.36
N ALA A 641 15.74 -9.83 1.41
CA ALA A 641 16.08 -10.21 2.78
C ALA A 641 15.00 -11.14 3.35
N LEU A 642 15.44 -12.24 3.97
CA LEU A 642 14.60 -13.30 4.52
C LEU A 642 15.10 -13.74 5.91
N ASP A 643 14.17 -14.12 6.78
CA ASP A 643 14.46 -14.81 8.03
C ASP A 643 14.28 -16.33 7.83
N GLY A 644 15.01 -17.15 8.59
CA GLY A 644 15.04 -18.61 8.45
C GLY A 644 13.71 -19.33 8.69
N ASP A 645 12.70 -18.65 9.23
CA ASP A 645 11.36 -19.16 9.52
C ASP A 645 10.27 -18.65 8.55
N THR A 646 10.66 -18.03 7.43
CA THR A 646 9.74 -17.39 6.49
C THR A 646 9.21 -18.38 5.44
N ASP A 647 7.89 -18.40 5.22
CA ASP A 647 7.22 -19.08 4.11
C ASP A 647 6.60 -18.06 3.14
N PHE A 648 6.88 -18.19 1.84
CA PHE A 648 6.35 -17.27 0.83
C PHE A 648 6.03 -17.97 -0.50
N GLN A 649 5.19 -17.31 -1.30
CA GLN A 649 4.84 -17.75 -2.64
C GLN A 649 5.60 -16.95 -3.72
N PRO A 650 5.94 -17.54 -4.88
CA PRO A 650 6.64 -16.85 -5.96
C PRO A 650 5.95 -15.57 -6.42
N SER A 651 4.61 -15.54 -6.45
CA SER A 651 3.82 -14.37 -6.81
C SER A 651 4.06 -13.17 -5.89
N ALA A 652 4.33 -13.40 -4.59
CA ALA A 652 4.62 -12.33 -3.64
C ALA A 652 5.93 -11.62 -4.01
N VAL A 653 6.97 -12.39 -4.36
CA VAL A 653 8.26 -11.83 -4.82
C VAL A 653 8.08 -11.02 -6.11
N MET A 654 7.32 -11.53 -7.08
CA MET A 654 7.04 -10.80 -8.32
C MET A 654 6.35 -9.45 -8.08
N LEU A 655 5.41 -9.40 -7.12
CA LEU A 655 4.71 -8.16 -6.77
C LEU A 655 5.65 -7.12 -6.17
N LEU A 656 6.67 -7.52 -5.40
CA LEU A 656 7.71 -6.61 -4.91
C LEU A 656 8.59 -6.11 -6.07
N ILE A 657 9.05 -7.01 -6.95
CA ILE A 657 9.87 -6.65 -8.13
C ILE A 657 9.14 -5.64 -9.00
N ASP A 658 7.88 -5.91 -9.35
CA ASP A 658 7.01 -5.01 -10.13
C ASP A 658 6.94 -3.62 -9.49
N ARG A 659 6.84 -3.58 -8.16
CA ARG A 659 6.73 -2.34 -7.40
C ARG A 659 8.01 -1.51 -7.53
N LEU A 660 9.19 -2.10 -7.32
CA LEU A 660 10.45 -1.39 -7.47
C LEU A 660 10.70 -1.00 -8.94
N LYS A 661 10.37 -1.85 -9.93
CA LYS A 661 10.48 -1.49 -11.36
C LYS A 661 9.66 -0.24 -11.71
N LEU A 662 8.49 -0.09 -11.11
CA LEU A 662 7.57 1.02 -11.41
C LEU A 662 8.04 2.36 -10.80
N TYR A 663 8.75 2.32 -9.67
CA TYR A 663 9.15 3.50 -8.92
C TYR A 663 10.68 3.56 -8.72
N PRO A 664 11.40 4.29 -9.59
CA PRO A 664 12.86 4.41 -9.50
C PRO A 664 13.37 5.01 -8.18
N GLU A 665 12.62 5.91 -7.55
CA GLU A 665 12.96 6.53 -6.24
C GLU A 665 12.73 5.60 -5.04
N VAL A 666 12.14 4.41 -5.26
CA VAL A 666 11.91 3.42 -4.20
C VAL A 666 13.16 2.55 -4.07
N GLY A 667 13.76 2.62 -2.88
CA GLY A 667 14.95 1.85 -2.51
C GLY A 667 14.62 0.51 -1.87
N ALA A 668 13.44 0.36 -1.26
CA ALA A 668 12.99 -0.91 -0.69
C ALA A 668 11.46 -1.03 -0.71
N ALA A 669 10.96 -2.26 -0.82
CA ALA A 669 9.54 -2.56 -0.59
C ALA A 669 9.39 -3.83 0.26
N CYS A 670 8.47 -3.78 1.22
CA CYS A 670 8.14 -4.91 2.08
C CYS A 670 6.75 -5.47 1.79
N GLY A 671 6.62 -6.78 2.00
CA GLY A 671 5.35 -7.48 1.94
C GLY A 671 4.50 -7.33 3.20
N ARG A 672 3.28 -7.87 3.16
CA ARG A 672 2.46 -8.15 4.34
C ARG A 672 2.95 -9.43 5.01
N ILE A 673 3.13 -9.35 6.32
CA ILE A 673 3.59 -10.47 7.15
C ILE A 673 2.43 -11.01 7.96
N HIS A 674 2.22 -12.32 7.90
CA HIS A 674 1.19 -13.05 8.61
C HIS A 674 1.81 -13.96 9.68
N PRO A 675 1.52 -13.73 10.97
CA PRO A 675 2.06 -14.59 12.02
C PRO A 675 1.36 -15.96 12.04
N THR A 676 2.17 -17.02 12.07
CA THR A 676 1.74 -18.42 12.19
C THR A 676 2.09 -19.01 13.56
N GLY A 677 1.34 -20.03 13.97
CA GLY A 677 1.46 -20.67 15.28
C GLY A 677 0.11 -20.84 15.97
N THR A 678 0.13 -21.41 17.18
CA THR A 678 -1.05 -21.74 17.98
C THR A 678 -1.01 -21.06 19.36
N GLY A 679 -2.17 -20.94 20.00
CA GLY A 679 -2.31 -20.42 21.35
C GLY A 679 -2.63 -18.92 21.48
N PRO A 680 -2.99 -18.46 22.69
CA PRO A 680 -3.48 -17.10 22.93
C PRO A 680 -2.45 -16.01 22.60
N MET A 681 -1.15 -16.27 22.82
CA MET A 681 -0.10 -15.31 22.51
C MET A 681 0.01 -15.06 21.00
N VAL A 682 -0.18 -16.09 20.18
CA VAL A 682 -0.23 -15.96 18.73
C VAL A 682 -1.52 -15.26 18.29
N TRP A 683 -2.66 -15.49 18.95
CA TRP A 683 -3.91 -14.77 18.67
C TRP A 683 -3.78 -13.27 18.91
N TYR A 684 -3.17 -12.87 20.03
CA TYR A 684 -2.84 -11.47 20.32
C TYR A 684 -2.02 -10.85 19.17
N GLN A 685 -0.94 -11.52 18.77
CA GLN A 685 -0.05 -11.05 17.71
C GLN A 685 -0.72 -11.03 16.33
N LYS A 686 -1.58 -12.00 16.02
CA LYS A 686 -2.38 -12.03 14.77
C LYS A 686 -3.22 -10.77 14.63
N PHE A 687 -3.93 -10.37 15.68
CA PHE A 687 -4.73 -9.15 15.65
C PHE A 687 -3.86 -7.88 15.64
N GLU A 688 -2.80 -7.85 16.45
CA GLU A 688 -1.89 -6.72 16.50
C GLU A 688 -1.20 -6.45 15.15
N TYR A 689 -0.69 -7.49 14.49
CA TYR A 689 -0.07 -7.37 13.17
C TYR A 689 -1.11 -6.92 12.14
N ALA A 690 -2.34 -7.44 12.23
CA ALA A 690 -3.44 -7.03 11.36
C ALA A 690 -3.72 -5.53 11.51
N VAL A 691 -3.97 -5.03 12.72
CA VAL A 691 -4.23 -3.61 12.99
C VAL A 691 -3.04 -2.73 12.57
N GLY A 692 -1.81 -3.16 12.87
CA GLY A 692 -0.59 -2.46 12.46
C GLY A 692 -0.45 -2.35 10.93
N HIS A 693 -0.78 -3.41 10.19
CA HIS A 693 -0.78 -3.39 8.72
C HIS A 693 -1.95 -2.60 8.13
N TRP A 694 -3.15 -2.74 8.69
CA TRP A 694 -4.36 -2.11 8.21
C TRP A 694 -4.32 -0.60 8.37
N LEU A 695 -3.86 -0.11 9.53
CA LEU A 695 -3.93 1.29 9.91
C LEU A 695 -2.56 1.96 9.86
N GLN A 696 -1.64 1.58 10.75
CA GLN A 696 -0.37 2.30 10.93
C GLN A 696 0.54 2.27 9.70
N LYS A 697 0.96 1.08 9.23
CA LYS A 697 1.85 0.97 8.05
C LYS A 697 1.21 1.55 6.80
N THR A 698 -0.10 1.42 6.69
CA THR A 698 -0.84 1.99 5.56
C THR A 698 -0.85 3.53 5.61
N ALA A 699 -1.04 4.12 6.79
CA ALA A 699 -0.92 5.57 6.99
C ALA A 699 0.49 6.08 6.67
N GLU A 700 1.52 5.37 7.15
CA GLU A 700 2.91 5.66 6.82
C GLU A 700 3.16 5.65 5.32
N HIS A 701 2.71 4.61 4.62
CA HIS A 701 2.86 4.47 3.17
C HIS A 701 2.12 5.56 2.38
N VAL A 702 0.92 5.96 2.80
CA VAL A 702 0.09 6.95 2.09
C VAL A 702 0.58 8.38 2.30
N PHE A 703 0.89 8.77 3.54
CA PHE A 703 1.32 10.13 3.86
C PHE A 703 2.81 10.38 3.57
N GLY A 704 3.63 9.34 3.57
CA GLY A 704 5.03 9.43 3.20
C GLY A 704 5.64 8.09 2.80
N CYS A 705 6.32 7.45 3.74
CA CYS A 705 7.03 6.20 3.56
C CYS A 705 6.96 5.36 4.83
N VAL A 706 7.11 4.04 4.67
CA VAL A 706 7.16 3.13 5.82
C VAL A 706 8.50 3.32 6.54
N LEU A 707 8.49 3.28 7.87
CA LEU A 707 9.72 3.50 8.65
C LEU A 707 10.63 2.27 8.77
N CYS A 708 10.11 1.08 8.46
CA CYS A 708 10.85 -0.18 8.55
C CYS A 708 10.34 -1.20 7.53
N SER A 709 11.28 -1.82 6.81
CA SER A 709 11.07 -3.03 6.03
C SER A 709 11.52 -4.21 6.90
N PRO A 710 10.62 -5.10 7.34
CA PRO A 710 10.98 -6.22 8.21
C PRO A 710 11.94 -7.17 7.49
N GLY A 711 12.94 -7.69 8.22
CA GLY A 711 13.95 -8.58 7.66
C GLY A 711 13.43 -9.93 7.17
N CYS A 712 12.23 -10.34 7.58
CA CYS A 712 11.64 -11.62 7.15
C CYS A 712 11.19 -11.66 5.68
N PHE A 713 10.74 -10.54 5.09
CA PHE A 713 10.31 -10.53 3.69
C PHE A 713 10.31 -9.12 3.08
N SER A 714 11.48 -8.67 2.63
CA SER A 714 11.67 -7.33 2.07
C SER A 714 12.67 -7.30 0.90
N LEU A 715 12.30 -6.61 -0.18
CA LEU A 715 13.12 -6.47 -1.38
C LEU A 715 13.79 -5.10 -1.43
N PHE A 716 15.11 -5.07 -1.55
CA PHE A 716 15.95 -3.87 -1.60
C PHE A 716 16.59 -3.70 -2.97
N ARG A 717 16.67 -2.45 -3.46
CA ARG A 717 17.36 -2.10 -4.71
C ARG A 717 18.87 -2.00 -4.48
N GLY A 718 19.65 -2.61 -5.37
CA GLY A 718 21.11 -2.52 -5.34
C GLY A 718 21.63 -1.09 -5.41
N ALA A 719 21.13 -0.29 -6.34
CA ALA A 719 21.48 1.13 -6.45
C ALA A 719 21.22 1.93 -5.15
N ALA A 720 20.18 1.57 -4.39
CA ALA A 720 19.89 2.24 -3.12
C ALA A 720 20.84 1.78 -2.02
N LEU A 721 21.10 0.48 -1.90
CA LEU A 721 22.05 -0.03 -0.90
C LEU A 721 23.48 0.46 -1.14
N MET A 722 23.87 0.61 -2.41
CA MET A 722 25.19 1.09 -2.83
C MET A 722 25.31 2.62 -2.86
N ASP A 723 24.28 3.36 -2.45
CA ASP A 723 24.35 4.81 -2.38
C ASP A 723 25.34 5.27 -1.30
N ASP A 724 25.82 6.50 -1.46
CA ASP A 724 26.87 7.05 -0.62
C ASP A 724 26.45 7.05 0.85
N ASN A 725 27.37 6.58 1.70
CA ASN A 725 27.21 6.49 3.14
C ASN A 725 26.21 5.45 3.68
N ILE A 726 25.47 4.70 2.85
CA ILE A 726 24.54 3.66 3.37
C ILE A 726 25.33 2.45 3.86
N MET A 727 25.94 1.67 2.96
CA MET A 727 26.76 0.51 3.34
C MET A 727 27.89 0.90 4.31
N LYS A 728 28.53 2.06 4.10
CA LYS A 728 29.60 2.55 4.98
C LYS A 728 29.12 2.75 6.42
N ARG A 729 27.99 3.45 6.63
CA ARG A 729 27.43 3.63 7.99
C ARG A 729 26.85 2.33 8.54
N TYR A 730 26.29 1.48 7.68
CA TYR A 730 25.76 0.19 8.09
C TYR A 730 26.86 -0.76 8.58
N THR A 731 28.12 -0.59 8.14
CA THR A 731 29.28 -1.34 8.69
C THR A 731 29.90 -0.77 9.96
N THR A 732 29.46 0.39 10.45
CA THR A 732 30.04 1.03 11.64
C THR A 732 29.86 0.15 12.88
N LYS A 733 30.97 -0.13 13.58
CA LYS A 733 30.94 -0.94 14.81
C LYS A 733 30.12 -0.21 15.88
N ALA A 734 29.34 -0.95 16.68
CA ALA A 734 28.65 -0.39 17.83
C ALA A 734 29.65 -0.11 18.95
N SER A 735 30.25 1.10 18.93
CA SER A 735 31.25 1.54 19.91
C SER A 735 30.66 2.22 21.14
N GLU A 736 29.38 2.60 21.09
CA GLU A 736 28.66 3.28 22.17
C GLU A 736 27.41 2.48 22.53
N ALA A 737 26.96 2.60 23.77
CA ALA A 737 25.75 1.93 24.26
C ALA A 737 24.49 2.21 23.40
N SER A 738 24.33 3.44 22.91
CA SER A 738 23.22 3.84 22.02
C SER A 738 23.26 3.09 20.69
N HIS A 739 24.45 2.89 20.14
CA HIS A 739 24.67 2.15 18.89
C HIS A 739 24.30 0.67 19.03
N CYS A 740 24.51 0.04 20.17
CA CYS A 740 24.09 -1.34 20.41
C CYS A 740 22.55 -1.49 20.33
N VAL A 741 21.81 -0.53 20.89
CA VAL A 741 20.34 -0.52 20.85
C VAL A 741 19.81 -0.15 19.45
N GLN A 742 20.45 0.84 18.80
CA GLN A 742 19.98 1.34 17.51
C GLN A 742 20.35 0.41 16.34
N TYR A 743 21.60 -0.07 16.30
CA TYR A 743 22.16 -0.75 15.13
C TYR A 743 22.03 -2.27 15.22
N ASP A 744 22.28 -2.86 16.39
CA ASP A 744 22.37 -4.32 16.52
C ASP A 744 21.05 -4.98 16.96
N GLN A 745 20.19 -4.27 17.71
CA GLN A 745 18.86 -4.77 18.09
C GLN A 745 17.74 -4.45 17.07
N GLY A 746 17.98 -3.50 16.18
CA GLY A 746 17.01 -3.03 15.18
C GLY A 746 17.66 -2.79 13.82
N GLU A 747 18.49 -3.74 13.37
CA GLU A 747 19.31 -3.65 12.17
C GLU A 747 18.50 -3.36 10.90
N ASP A 748 17.32 -3.98 10.76
CA ASP A 748 16.42 -3.77 9.64
C ASP A 748 15.88 -2.32 9.62
N ARG A 749 15.53 -1.81 10.81
CA ARG A 749 15.05 -0.43 10.98
C ARG A 749 16.19 0.56 10.80
N TRP A 750 17.40 0.25 11.25
CA TRP A 750 18.58 1.09 11.03
C TRP A 750 18.91 1.23 9.55
N LEU A 751 18.90 0.12 8.80
CA LEU A 751 19.10 0.16 7.35
C LEU A 751 18.03 1.02 6.66
N CYS A 752 16.77 0.91 7.07
CA CYS A 752 15.69 1.76 6.56
C CYS A 752 15.89 3.23 6.92
N THR A 753 16.29 3.57 8.16
CA THR A 753 16.59 4.94 8.57
C THR A 753 17.67 5.56 7.67
N LEU A 754 18.73 4.81 7.36
CA LEU A 754 19.78 5.24 6.45
C LEU A 754 19.27 5.50 5.02
N LEU A 755 18.44 4.60 4.48
CA LEU A 755 17.80 4.78 3.17
C LEU A 755 16.94 6.05 3.15
N LEU A 756 16.10 6.25 4.17
CA LEU A 756 15.21 7.40 4.28
C LEU A 756 16.00 8.72 4.36
N GLN A 757 17.06 8.77 5.18
CA GLN A 757 17.95 9.93 5.33
C GLN A 757 18.71 10.28 4.03
N GLN A 758 19.02 9.30 3.17
CA GLN A 758 19.64 9.54 1.86
C GLN A 758 18.66 9.93 0.75
N GLY A 759 17.35 9.91 1.01
CA GLY A 759 16.34 10.34 0.04
C GLY A 759 15.59 9.20 -0.64
N TRP A 760 15.88 7.94 -0.32
CA TRP A 760 15.16 6.80 -0.84
C TRP A 760 13.81 6.63 -0.16
N ARG A 761 12.81 6.17 -0.92
CA ARG A 761 11.52 5.80 -0.36
C ARG A 761 11.49 4.32 0.00
N VAL A 762 10.89 4.00 1.14
CA VAL A 762 10.52 2.64 1.54
C VAL A 762 9.01 2.48 1.42
N GLU A 763 8.56 1.44 0.70
CA GLU A 763 7.14 1.19 0.42
C GLU A 763 6.62 -0.11 1.04
N TYR A 764 5.30 -0.17 1.22
CA TYR A 764 4.58 -1.35 1.67
C TYR A 764 3.67 -1.86 0.54
N ASN A 765 3.78 -3.15 0.21
CA ASN A 765 2.92 -3.80 -0.77
C ASN A 765 1.95 -4.78 -0.10
N ALA A 766 0.72 -4.34 0.13
CA ALA A 766 -0.33 -5.11 0.79
C ALA A 766 -0.77 -6.38 0.07
N ALA A 767 -0.48 -6.54 -1.22
CA ALA A 767 -0.83 -7.72 -2.01
C ALA A 767 0.25 -8.81 -1.98
N SER A 768 1.41 -8.51 -1.40
CA SER A 768 2.57 -9.38 -1.35
C SER A 768 2.64 -10.05 0.02
N ASP A 769 2.02 -11.21 0.17
CA ASP A 769 1.91 -11.91 1.45
C ASP A 769 3.08 -12.88 1.71
N ALA A 770 3.55 -12.92 2.95
CA ALA A 770 4.48 -13.90 3.50
C ALA A 770 4.10 -14.28 4.94
N TYR A 771 4.56 -15.43 5.41
CA TYR A 771 4.21 -16.02 6.70
C TYR A 771 5.47 -16.24 7.55
N THR A 772 5.38 -16.03 8.87
CA THR A 772 6.51 -16.16 9.81
C THR A 772 6.01 -16.73 11.13
N ASN A 773 6.84 -17.48 11.85
CA ASN A 773 6.50 -18.05 13.14
C ASN A 773 6.47 -16.97 14.23
N ALA A 774 5.35 -16.86 14.93
CA ALA A 774 5.23 -15.95 16.07
C ALA A 774 5.60 -16.66 17.38
N PRO A 775 6.19 -15.93 18.34
CA PRO A 775 6.40 -16.42 19.70
C PRO A 775 5.12 -17.00 20.30
N GLN A 776 5.18 -18.26 20.76
CA GLN A 776 4.04 -18.93 21.39
C GLN A 776 4.03 -18.73 22.91
N ASP A 777 5.22 -18.66 23.51
CA ASP A 777 5.40 -18.49 24.95
C ASP A 777 5.44 -17.02 25.36
N PHE A 778 4.87 -16.72 26.53
CA PHE A 778 4.86 -15.36 27.09
C PHE A 778 6.28 -14.80 27.30
N LYS A 779 7.23 -15.65 27.73
CA LYS A 779 8.65 -15.29 27.91
C LYS A 779 9.32 -14.94 26.58
N GLU A 780 9.10 -15.74 25.55
CA GLU A 780 9.68 -15.50 24.21
C GLU A 780 9.15 -14.19 23.62
N PHE A 781 7.84 -13.94 23.77
CA PHE A 781 7.21 -12.68 23.36
C PHE A 781 7.83 -11.46 24.07
N TYR A 782 7.98 -11.48 25.40
CA TYR A 782 8.59 -10.38 26.14
C TYR A 782 10.05 -10.14 25.73
N ASN A 783 10.83 -11.20 25.52
CA ASN A 783 12.22 -11.11 25.07
C ASN A 783 12.34 -10.51 23.65
N GLN A 784 11.42 -10.84 22.74
CA GLN A 784 11.35 -10.21 21.42
C GLN A 784 11.09 -8.70 21.55
N ARG A 785 10.09 -8.33 22.36
CA ARG A 785 9.65 -6.92 22.52
C ARG A 785 10.64 -6.04 23.25
N ARG A 786 11.43 -6.61 24.16
CA ARG A 786 12.59 -5.96 24.77
C ARG A 786 13.54 -5.37 23.75
N ARG A 787 13.72 -6.02 22.59
CA ARG A 787 14.59 -5.54 21.50
C ARG A 787 13.86 -4.56 20.60
N TRP A 788 12.62 -4.87 20.22
CA TRP A 788 11.86 -4.09 19.23
C TRP A 788 11.42 -2.72 19.74
N GLY A 789 11.02 -2.61 21.01
CA GLY A 789 10.56 -1.36 21.61
C GLY A 789 11.65 -0.27 21.61
N PRO A 790 12.80 -0.49 22.27
CA PRO A 790 13.86 0.51 22.39
C PRO A 790 14.48 0.86 21.04
N SER A 791 14.72 -0.14 20.17
CA SER A 791 15.27 0.10 18.83
C SER A 791 14.31 0.89 17.94
N THR A 792 12.99 0.67 18.06
CA THR A 792 11.97 1.45 17.35
C THR A 792 12.00 2.92 17.77
N MET A 793 12.09 3.21 19.07
CA MET A 793 12.19 4.58 19.54
C MET A 793 13.51 5.22 19.13
N ALA A 794 14.65 4.55 19.32
CA ALA A 794 15.96 5.09 19.00
C ALA A 794 16.07 5.52 17.53
N ASN A 795 15.67 4.64 16.61
CA ASN A 795 15.70 4.92 15.17
C ASN A 795 14.69 6.00 14.74
N THR A 796 13.50 6.02 15.36
CA THR A 796 12.50 7.04 15.03
C THR A 796 12.92 8.41 15.56
N ILE A 797 13.51 8.49 16.76
CA ILE A 797 14.06 9.73 17.31
C ILE A 797 15.23 10.25 16.44
N ASP A 798 16.11 9.39 15.95
CA ASP A 798 17.17 9.77 15.00
C ASP A 798 16.61 10.36 13.69
N LEU A 799 15.57 9.72 13.13
CA LEU A 799 14.88 10.23 11.95
C LEU A 799 14.19 11.57 12.22
N LEU A 800 13.57 11.74 13.39
CA LEU A 800 12.91 12.99 13.79
C LEU A 800 13.93 14.12 14.03
N GLY A 801 15.06 13.82 14.68
CA GLY A 801 16.15 14.78 14.91
C GLY A 801 16.77 15.29 13.59
N SER A 802 16.88 14.40 12.60
CA SER A 802 17.31 14.75 11.24
C SER A 802 16.16 15.17 10.31
N GLY A 803 14.92 15.30 10.82
CA GLY A 803 13.70 15.40 10.01
C GLY A 803 13.67 16.61 9.05
N GLY A 804 14.27 17.73 9.46
CA GLY A 804 14.38 18.92 8.61
C GLY A 804 15.25 18.69 7.36
N LEU A 805 16.42 18.06 7.53
CA LEU A 805 17.33 17.70 6.44
C LEU A 805 16.74 16.57 5.60
N THR A 806 16.20 15.55 6.25
CA THR A 806 15.57 14.40 5.60
C THR A 806 14.39 14.84 4.72
N SER A 807 13.57 15.79 5.16
CA SER A 807 12.46 16.32 4.33
C SER A 807 12.93 17.13 3.12
N GLN A 808 14.13 17.71 3.16
CA GLN A 808 14.73 18.40 2.01
C GLN A 808 15.29 17.40 0.98
N ARG A 809 15.91 16.31 1.44
CA ARG A 809 16.51 15.28 0.57
C ARG A 809 15.47 14.28 0.04
N ASN A 810 14.53 13.87 0.87
CA ASN A 810 13.56 12.84 0.56
C ASN A 810 12.22 13.44 0.13
N SER A 811 11.89 13.30 -1.15
CA SER A 811 10.64 13.81 -1.74
C SER A 811 9.36 13.23 -1.11
N SER A 812 9.49 12.08 -0.43
CA SER A 812 8.39 11.35 0.21
C SER A 812 8.16 11.75 1.67
N ILE A 813 9.13 12.37 2.33
CA ILE A 813 9.02 12.80 3.73
C ILE A 813 8.70 14.30 3.76
N SER A 814 7.47 14.63 4.14
CA SER A 814 7.03 16.03 4.31
C SER A 814 7.14 16.47 5.77
N LYS A 815 7.16 17.79 6.03
CA LYS A 815 7.11 18.33 7.40
C LYS A 815 5.89 17.87 8.19
N LEU A 816 4.73 17.68 7.54
CA LEU A 816 3.53 17.16 8.18
C LEU A 816 3.64 15.67 8.51
N TYR A 817 4.33 14.91 7.67
CA TYR A 817 4.65 13.53 7.97
C TYR A 817 5.55 13.43 9.21
N ILE A 818 6.55 14.32 9.33
CA ILE A 818 7.37 14.43 10.55
C ILE A 818 6.50 14.80 11.75
N LEU A 819 5.57 15.77 11.62
CA LEU A 819 4.63 16.11 12.69
C LEU A 819 3.75 14.92 13.11
N TYR A 820 3.22 14.16 12.15
CA TYR A 820 2.48 12.93 12.42
C TYR A 820 3.33 11.92 13.21
N GLN A 821 4.60 11.74 12.84
CA GLN A 821 5.51 10.85 13.55
C GLN A 821 5.88 11.37 14.96
N ILE A 822 5.98 12.68 15.15
CA ILE A 822 6.16 13.30 16.48
C ILE A 822 4.94 13.00 17.36
N ILE A 823 3.72 13.22 16.86
CA ILE A 823 2.48 12.96 17.60
C ILE A 823 2.36 11.47 17.93
N SER A 824 2.66 10.59 16.97
CA SER A 824 2.65 9.14 17.18
C SER A 824 3.67 8.70 18.24
N MET A 825 4.89 9.26 18.20
CA MET A 825 5.93 8.99 19.20
C MET A 825 5.52 9.48 20.59
N ALA A 826 4.97 10.70 20.68
CA ALA A 826 4.48 11.25 21.94
C ALA A 826 3.36 10.38 22.53
N ALA A 827 2.42 9.91 21.70
CA ALA A 827 1.36 9.00 22.13
C ALA A 827 1.91 7.66 22.65
N SER A 828 2.95 7.11 22.02
CA SER A 828 3.62 5.88 22.53
C SER A 828 4.35 6.10 23.86
N ILE A 829 5.01 7.24 24.04
CA ILE A 829 5.71 7.57 25.30
C ILE A 829 4.72 7.77 26.45
N LEU A 830 3.59 8.44 26.20
CA LEU A 830 2.57 8.75 27.21
C LEU A 830 1.57 7.60 27.46
N GLY A 831 1.71 6.48 26.74
CA GLY A 831 0.85 5.31 26.85
C GLY A 831 0.66 4.79 28.28
N PRO A 832 1.74 4.54 29.05
CA PRO A 832 1.65 4.05 30.43
C PRO A 832 0.77 4.91 31.35
N ALA A 833 1.01 6.24 31.37
CA ALA A 833 0.23 7.17 32.17
C ALA A 833 -1.24 7.21 31.77
N THR A 834 -1.51 7.14 30.46
CA THR A 834 -2.87 7.08 29.91
C THR A 834 -3.65 5.88 30.42
N ILE A 835 -3.02 4.71 30.47
CA ILE A 835 -3.65 3.50 31.01
C ILE A 835 -3.96 3.67 32.50
N CYS A 836 -3.07 4.28 33.28
CA CYS A 836 -3.33 4.57 34.70
C CYS A 836 -4.54 5.51 34.89
N LEU A 837 -4.66 6.58 34.10
CA LEU A 837 -5.81 7.49 34.16
C LEU A 837 -7.11 6.78 33.79
N MET A 838 -7.08 5.95 32.75
CA MET A 838 -8.23 5.17 32.32
C MET A 838 -8.72 4.20 33.41
N ILE A 839 -7.79 3.53 34.11
CA ILE A 839 -8.12 2.65 35.23
C ILE A 839 -8.62 3.46 36.44
N SER A 840 -8.00 4.61 36.73
CA SER A 840 -8.45 5.54 37.79
C SER A 840 -9.92 5.94 37.59
N GLY A 841 -10.28 6.40 36.39
CA GLY A 841 -11.67 6.75 36.07
C GLY A 841 -12.65 5.57 36.23
N SER A 842 -12.17 4.34 36.03
CA SER A 842 -12.97 3.13 36.25
C SER A 842 -13.23 2.87 37.73
N PHE A 843 -12.25 3.11 38.61
CA PHE A 843 -12.41 3.00 40.05
C PHE A 843 -13.35 4.07 40.62
N VAL A 844 -13.25 5.32 40.14
CA VAL A 844 -14.19 6.39 40.51
C VAL A 844 -15.63 5.98 40.15
N PHE A 845 -15.83 5.36 38.99
CA PHE A 845 -17.17 4.97 38.53
C PHE A 845 -17.75 3.73 39.25
N ILE A 846 -16.97 2.64 39.40
CA ILE A 846 -17.47 1.38 39.99
C ILE A 846 -17.49 1.42 41.51
N LEU A 847 -16.41 1.91 42.12
CA LEU A 847 -16.18 1.82 43.56
C LEU A 847 -16.61 3.10 44.29
N GLU A 848 -17.11 4.10 43.55
CA GLU A 848 -17.51 5.42 44.07
C GLU A 848 -16.43 6.07 44.95
N MET A 849 -15.16 5.81 44.62
CA MET A 849 -14.01 6.30 45.36
C MET A 849 -13.71 7.76 44.99
N PRO A 850 -13.19 8.57 45.93
CA PRO A 850 -12.69 9.90 45.58
C PRO A 850 -11.52 9.80 44.60
N GLU A 851 -11.47 10.74 43.65
CA GLU A 851 -10.53 10.77 42.51
C GLU A 851 -9.07 10.58 42.94
N ASN A 852 -8.67 11.21 44.05
CA ASN A 852 -7.31 11.12 44.60
C ASN A 852 -6.92 9.70 45.00
N ILE A 853 -7.86 8.95 45.62
CA ILE A 853 -7.60 7.58 46.09
C ILE A 853 -7.63 6.62 44.90
N ALA A 854 -8.56 6.83 43.96
CA ALA A 854 -8.63 6.05 42.73
C ALA A 854 -7.34 6.16 41.89
N LEU A 855 -6.82 7.38 41.73
CA LEU A 855 -5.58 7.62 40.98
C LEU A 855 -4.38 6.99 41.68
N ALA A 856 -4.27 7.15 43.01
CA ALA A 856 -3.22 6.51 43.79
C ALA A 856 -3.26 4.98 43.63
N LEU A 857 -4.45 4.36 43.71
CA LEU A 857 -4.61 2.92 43.55
C LEU A 857 -4.24 2.43 42.15
N ALA A 858 -4.46 3.24 41.11
CA ALA A 858 -4.09 2.91 39.73
C ALA A 858 -2.57 3.02 39.46
N ILE A 859 -1.85 3.89 40.17
CA ILE A 859 -0.42 4.17 39.98
C ILE A 859 0.49 3.28 40.84
N VAL A 860 0.03 2.88 42.02
CA VAL A 860 0.86 2.10 42.98
C VAL A 860 1.35 0.77 42.37
N PRO A 861 0.51 -0.13 41.81
CA PRO A 861 0.99 -1.41 41.31
C PRO A 861 2.00 -1.29 40.15
N PRO A 862 1.82 -0.43 39.14
CA PRO A 862 2.83 -0.19 38.11
C PRO A 862 4.13 0.38 38.65
N THR A 863 4.05 1.28 39.65
CA THR A 863 5.23 1.87 40.29
C THR A 863 6.02 0.81 41.07
N VAL A 864 5.32 -0.06 41.80
CA VAL A 864 5.93 -1.21 42.47
C VAL A 864 6.60 -2.13 41.44
N TYR A 865 5.90 -2.46 40.34
CA TYR A 865 6.47 -3.27 39.27
C TYR A 865 7.71 -2.64 38.64
N LEU A 866 7.70 -1.33 38.39
CA LEU A 866 8.85 -0.56 37.91
C LEU A 866 10.04 -0.68 38.86
N ILE A 867 9.83 -0.47 40.17
CA ILE A 867 10.88 -0.60 41.19
C ILE A 867 11.43 -2.04 41.23
N LEU A 868 10.54 -3.04 41.15
CA LEU A 868 10.94 -4.45 41.11
C LEU A 868 11.74 -4.78 39.84
N CYS A 869 11.43 -4.19 38.69
CA CYS A 869 12.20 -4.38 37.46
C CYS A 869 13.65 -3.89 37.56
N PHE A 870 13.94 -2.89 38.42
CA PHE A 870 15.32 -2.47 38.65
C PHE A 870 16.10 -3.40 39.61
N LYS A 871 15.42 -4.22 40.41
CA LYS A 871 16.02 -5.07 41.45
C LYS A 871 16.07 -6.55 41.09
N LEU A 872 15.09 -7.06 40.36
CA LEU A 872 14.92 -8.49 40.08
C LEU A 872 15.59 -8.92 38.77
N THR A 873 15.76 -10.23 38.59
CA THR A 873 16.21 -10.82 37.32
C THR A 873 15.11 -10.79 36.26
N SER A 874 15.49 -10.71 34.98
CA SER A 874 14.55 -10.65 33.84
C SER A 874 13.48 -11.73 33.89
N ASP A 875 13.85 -12.97 34.25
CA ASP A 875 12.89 -14.08 34.30
C ASP A 875 11.83 -13.91 35.39
N MET A 876 12.21 -13.39 36.57
CA MET A 876 11.24 -13.09 37.63
C MET A 876 10.37 -11.89 37.27
N GLN A 877 10.92 -10.88 36.59
CA GLN A 877 10.14 -9.74 36.11
C GLN A 877 9.05 -10.17 35.12
N ILE A 878 9.36 -11.09 34.20
CA ILE A 878 8.39 -11.63 33.24
C ILE A 878 7.31 -12.45 33.96
N LYS A 879 7.69 -13.28 34.97
CA LYS A 879 6.70 -14.02 35.78
C LYS A 879 5.74 -13.10 36.52
N ILE A 880 6.25 -12.03 37.14
CA ILE A 880 5.42 -11.02 37.80
C ILE A 880 4.53 -10.31 36.77
N ALA A 881 5.07 -9.95 35.60
CA ALA A 881 4.29 -9.35 34.52
C ALA A 881 3.16 -10.27 34.05
N ALA A 882 3.39 -11.57 33.95
CA ALA A 882 2.37 -12.55 33.57
C ALA A 882 1.23 -12.59 34.58
N ILE A 883 1.53 -12.66 35.88
CA ILE A 883 0.54 -12.63 36.97
C ILE A 883 -0.23 -11.32 36.95
N MET A 884 0.47 -10.18 36.88
CA MET A 884 -0.16 -8.86 36.79
C MET A 884 -1.04 -8.74 35.54
N SER A 885 -0.62 -9.27 34.39
CA SER A 885 -1.39 -9.21 33.15
C SER A 885 -2.77 -9.86 33.28
N VAL A 886 -2.90 -10.93 34.07
CA VAL A 886 -4.19 -11.55 34.38
C VAL A 886 -5.08 -10.57 35.16
N PHE A 887 -4.56 -9.97 36.24
CA PHE A 887 -5.32 -8.98 37.01
C PHE A 887 -5.71 -7.75 36.17
N TYR A 888 -4.79 -7.25 35.37
CA TYR A 888 -5.03 -6.12 34.48
C TYR A 888 -6.04 -6.42 33.37
N ALA A 889 -6.15 -7.67 32.91
CA ALA A 889 -7.19 -8.07 31.97
C ALA A 889 -8.59 -7.98 32.60
N PHE A 890 -8.74 -8.37 33.87
CA PHE A 890 -10.00 -8.18 34.62
C PHE A 890 -10.31 -6.70 34.85
N LEU A 891 -9.31 -5.90 35.22
CA LEU A 891 -9.48 -4.44 35.36
C LEU A 891 -9.93 -3.82 34.04
N MET A 892 -9.32 -4.22 32.92
CA MET A 892 -9.70 -3.73 31.59
C MET A 892 -11.13 -4.12 31.22
N ALA A 893 -11.56 -5.34 31.52
CA ALA A 893 -12.95 -5.76 31.34
C ALA A 893 -13.91 -4.87 32.16
N GLY A 894 -13.56 -4.61 33.42
CA GLY A 894 -14.27 -3.67 34.30
C GLY A 894 -14.36 -2.27 33.69
N THR A 895 -13.25 -1.73 33.18
CA THR A 895 -13.20 -0.42 32.50
C THR A 895 -14.15 -0.34 31.30
N VAL A 896 -14.18 -1.37 30.44
CA VAL A 896 -15.12 -1.41 29.31
C VAL A 896 -16.57 -1.39 29.81
N LEU A 897 -16.88 -2.14 30.86
CA LEU A 897 -18.20 -2.12 31.50
C LEU A 897 -18.52 -0.76 32.13
N CYS A 898 -17.54 -0.04 32.70
CA CYS A 898 -17.74 1.33 33.20
C CYS A 898 -18.17 2.27 32.09
N ILE A 899 -17.48 2.24 30.95
CA ILE A 899 -17.79 3.11 29.81
C ILE A 899 -19.20 2.83 29.30
N ILE A 900 -19.59 1.55 29.23
CA ILE A 900 -20.96 1.15 28.88
C ILE A 900 -21.97 1.60 29.96
N GLY A 901 -21.63 1.45 31.24
CA GLY A 901 -22.47 1.89 32.36
C GLY A 901 -22.70 3.39 32.38
N ASP A 902 -21.66 4.18 32.07
CA ASP A 902 -21.73 5.64 31.99
C ASP A 902 -22.68 6.08 30.86
N LEU A 903 -22.58 5.45 29.68
CA LEU A 903 -23.51 5.66 28.56
C LEU A 903 -24.98 5.42 28.97
N VAL A 904 -25.23 4.36 29.76
CA VAL A 904 -26.58 4.02 30.25
C VAL A 904 -27.04 5.01 31.31
N ARG A 905 -26.20 5.36 32.29
CA ARG A 905 -26.51 6.28 33.40
C ARG A 905 -26.84 7.68 32.89
N GLN A 906 -26.08 8.17 31.90
CA GLN A 906 -26.29 9.48 31.31
C GLN A 906 -27.44 9.52 30.28
N LYS A 907 -28.01 8.36 29.91
CA LYS A 907 -29.05 8.22 28.87
C LYS A 907 -28.69 8.89 27.54
N THR A 908 -27.40 8.97 27.22
CA THR A 908 -26.91 9.58 25.97
C THR A 908 -25.71 8.82 25.43
N PHE A 909 -25.59 8.76 24.11
CA PHE A 909 -24.46 8.14 23.43
C PHE A 909 -23.29 9.12 23.19
N LEU A 910 -23.44 10.38 23.59
CA LEU A 910 -22.51 11.47 23.31
C LEU A 910 -21.47 11.71 24.41
N THR A 911 -21.30 10.78 25.36
CA THR A 911 -20.19 10.87 26.32
C THR A 911 -18.86 10.72 25.56
N PRO A 912 -17.81 11.50 25.85
CA PRO A 912 -16.56 11.46 25.10
C PRO A 912 -15.93 10.07 25.02
N SER A 913 -15.87 9.36 26.16
CA SER A 913 -15.32 8.00 26.25
C SER A 913 -16.19 6.98 25.52
N GLY A 914 -17.52 7.13 25.59
CA GLY A 914 -18.45 6.26 24.88
C GLY A 914 -18.43 6.47 23.37
N LEU A 915 -18.36 7.72 22.91
CA LEU A 915 -18.21 8.08 21.50
C LEU A 915 -16.88 7.57 20.93
N PHE A 916 -15.79 7.68 21.71
CA PHE A 916 -14.50 7.11 21.34
C PHE A 916 -14.55 5.58 21.24
N LEU A 917 -15.12 4.87 22.23
CA LEU A 917 -15.21 3.42 22.22
C LEU A 917 -16.09 2.90 21.06
N ILE A 918 -17.30 3.45 20.91
CA ILE A 918 -18.22 3.08 19.81
C ILE A 918 -17.57 3.41 18.47
N GLY A 919 -16.96 4.60 18.33
CA GLY A 919 -16.25 5.01 17.14
C GLY A 919 -15.12 4.06 16.78
N MET A 920 -14.27 3.69 17.74
CA MET A 920 -13.17 2.75 17.54
C MET A 920 -13.66 1.36 17.11
N VAL A 921 -14.67 0.81 17.79
CA VAL A 921 -15.25 -0.51 17.44
C VAL A 921 -15.84 -0.48 16.04
N VAL A 922 -16.61 0.55 15.69
CA VAL A 922 -17.17 0.72 14.34
C VAL A 922 -16.06 0.84 13.29
N LEU A 923 -15.03 1.65 13.55
CA LEU A 923 -13.89 1.80 12.66
C LEU A 923 -13.14 0.48 12.45
N TYR A 924 -12.93 -0.31 13.50
CA TYR A 924 -12.24 -1.60 13.39
C TYR A 924 -13.08 -2.65 12.68
N ILE A 925 -14.40 -2.70 12.92
CA ILE A 925 -15.31 -3.60 12.20
C ILE A 925 -15.35 -3.23 10.71
N ILE A 926 -15.47 -1.94 10.37
CA ILE A 926 -15.42 -1.49 8.97
C ILE A 926 -14.06 -1.81 8.35
N THR A 927 -12.97 -1.57 9.09
CA THR A 927 -11.62 -1.89 8.63
C THR A 927 -11.51 -3.38 8.32
N ALA A 928 -11.91 -4.26 9.24
CA ALA A 928 -11.90 -5.70 9.02
C ALA A 928 -12.82 -6.13 7.86
N ALA A 929 -13.99 -5.51 7.70
CA ALA A 929 -14.91 -5.80 6.59
C ALA A 929 -14.28 -5.47 5.22
N LEU A 930 -13.41 -4.46 5.16
CA LEU A 930 -12.61 -4.12 3.97
C LEU A 930 -11.41 -5.06 3.75
N HIS A 931 -11.21 -6.02 4.65
CA HIS A 931 -10.16 -7.05 4.63
C HIS A 931 -10.81 -8.45 4.76
N PRO A 932 -11.64 -8.89 3.79
CA PRO A 932 -12.53 -10.04 3.96
C PRO A 932 -11.80 -11.36 4.25
N GLN A 933 -10.56 -11.54 3.77
CA GLN A 933 -9.74 -12.73 4.07
C GLN A 933 -9.29 -12.78 5.54
N GLU A 934 -9.20 -11.62 6.19
CA GLU A 934 -8.68 -11.45 7.54
C GLU A 934 -9.79 -11.02 8.51
N PHE A 935 -11.06 -11.00 8.07
CA PHE A 935 -12.20 -10.60 8.90
C PHE A 935 -12.34 -11.45 10.17
N SER A 936 -11.99 -12.75 10.08
CA SER A 936 -11.99 -13.66 11.23
C SER A 936 -11.02 -13.23 12.34
N LEU A 937 -9.99 -12.42 12.03
CA LEU A 937 -9.04 -11.96 13.04
C LEU A 937 -9.69 -11.03 14.08
N VAL A 938 -10.85 -10.43 13.79
CA VAL A 938 -11.61 -9.62 14.75
C VAL A 938 -11.96 -10.41 16.01
N ILE A 939 -12.14 -11.73 15.90
CA ILE A 939 -12.39 -12.61 17.05
C ILE A 939 -11.23 -12.51 18.06
N TYR A 940 -10.00 -12.46 17.57
CA TYR A 940 -8.81 -12.29 18.41
C TYR A 940 -8.66 -10.86 18.98
N GLY A 941 -9.39 -9.90 18.41
CA GLY A 941 -9.41 -8.52 18.88
C GLY A 941 -9.88 -8.37 20.32
N LEU A 942 -10.81 -9.22 20.78
CA LEU A 942 -11.26 -9.20 22.18
C LEU A 942 -10.11 -9.47 23.16
N LEU A 943 -9.25 -10.46 22.86
CA LEU A 943 -8.06 -10.74 23.65
C LEU A 943 -7.09 -9.55 23.61
N TYR A 944 -6.88 -8.96 22.43
CA TYR A 944 -6.02 -7.79 22.28
C TYR A 944 -6.50 -6.61 23.15
N PHE A 945 -7.80 -6.31 23.15
CA PHE A 945 -8.38 -5.24 23.95
C PHE A 945 -8.24 -5.48 25.45
N LEU A 946 -8.48 -6.71 25.92
CA LEU A 946 -8.27 -7.08 27.33
C LEU A 946 -6.80 -6.93 27.76
N CYS A 947 -5.86 -7.19 26.85
CA CYS A 947 -4.43 -7.10 27.10
C CYS A 947 -3.84 -5.70 26.88
N ILE A 948 -4.63 -4.65 26.65
CA ILE A 948 -4.12 -3.28 26.45
C ILE A 948 -3.22 -2.84 27.61
N PRO A 949 -3.60 -2.97 28.90
CA PRO A 949 -2.70 -2.58 29.99
C PRO A 949 -1.44 -3.45 30.05
N SER A 950 -1.52 -4.74 29.73
CA SER A 950 -0.35 -5.60 29.66
C SER A 950 0.65 -5.10 28.60
N GLY A 951 0.17 -4.77 27.39
CA GLY A 951 1.02 -4.34 26.28
C GLY A 951 1.54 -2.90 26.38
N TYR A 952 0.71 -1.94 26.82
CA TYR A 952 1.07 -0.52 26.82
C TYR A 952 1.61 0.00 28.16
N LEU A 953 1.47 -0.76 29.25
CA LEU A 953 1.98 -0.39 30.58
C LEU A 953 3.05 -1.39 31.07
N LEU A 954 2.71 -2.66 31.28
CA LEU A 954 3.67 -3.63 31.85
C LEU A 954 4.83 -3.96 30.91
N LEU A 955 4.51 -4.26 29.65
CA LEU A 955 5.51 -4.56 28.63
C LEU A 955 6.39 -3.34 28.31
N ALA A 956 5.81 -2.13 28.30
CA ALA A 956 6.57 -0.89 28.15
C ALA A 956 7.57 -0.72 29.30
N ILE A 957 7.14 -0.93 30.56
CA ILE A 957 8.04 -0.90 31.72
C ILE A 957 9.19 -1.89 31.56
N TYR A 958 8.86 -3.17 31.30
CA TYR A 958 9.86 -4.22 31.14
C TYR A 958 10.85 -3.90 30.02
N SER A 959 10.35 -3.45 28.87
CA SER A 959 11.17 -3.20 27.68
C SER A 959 12.18 -2.06 27.88
N ILE A 960 11.78 -0.97 28.54
CA ILE A 960 12.68 0.17 28.81
C ILE A 960 13.71 -0.18 29.87
N VAL A 961 13.29 -0.83 30.96
CA VAL A 961 14.18 -1.18 32.08
C VAL A 961 15.17 -2.27 31.71
N ASN A 962 14.90 -3.09 30.69
CA ASN A 962 15.82 -4.13 30.22
C ASN A 962 16.54 -3.78 28.91
N MET A 963 16.54 -2.51 28.47
CA MET A 963 17.23 -2.11 27.24
C MET A 963 18.76 -2.28 27.29
N ASN A 964 19.33 -2.38 28.49
CA ASN A 964 20.75 -2.69 28.67
C ASN A 964 21.08 -4.15 28.36
N ASN A 965 20.07 -5.04 28.30
CA ASN A 965 20.26 -6.42 27.89
C ASN A 965 20.18 -6.55 26.37
N VAL A 966 21.35 -6.67 25.74
CA VAL A 966 21.53 -6.79 24.29
C VAL A 966 21.63 -8.23 23.78
N THR A 967 21.22 -9.22 24.57
CA THR A 967 21.18 -10.62 24.15
C THR A 967 19.99 -10.91 23.23
N TRP A 968 20.04 -12.01 22.48
CA TRP A 968 18.96 -12.39 21.57
C TRP A 968 17.79 -13.08 22.30
N GLY A 969 18.07 -13.81 23.39
CA GLY A 969 17.09 -14.17 24.42
C GLY A 969 15.97 -15.15 24.04
N THR A 970 15.83 -15.57 22.78
CA THR A 970 14.80 -16.55 22.36
C THR A 970 15.29 -18.00 22.41
N ARG A 971 16.59 -18.27 22.17
CA ARG A 971 17.13 -19.65 22.09
C ARG A 971 18.48 -19.90 22.79
N GLU A 972 19.13 -18.86 23.34
CA GLU A 972 20.50 -18.95 23.91
C GLU A 972 20.58 -19.77 25.22
N THR A 973 19.46 -20.04 25.91
CA THR A 973 19.46 -20.66 27.26
C THR A 973 18.94 -22.10 27.32
N GLY A 974 18.61 -22.75 26.19
CA GLY A 974 17.85 -24.01 26.18
C GLY A 974 18.54 -25.26 25.61
N GLY A 975 19.83 -25.18 25.26
CA GLY A 975 20.49 -26.16 24.37
C GLY A 975 20.64 -27.61 24.85
N GLN A 976 20.34 -27.96 26.11
CA GLN A 976 20.57 -29.33 26.62
C GLN A 976 19.30 -30.12 26.96
N ALA A 977 18.13 -29.47 27.08
CA ALA A 977 16.93 -30.14 27.58
C ALA A 977 15.97 -30.66 26.49
N LYS A 978 16.13 -30.23 25.23
CA LYS A 978 15.24 -30.64 24.11
C LYS A 978 15.79 -31.82 23.28
N THR A 979 17.12 -32.01 23.25
CA THR A 979 17.78 -33.11 22.53
C THR A 979 17.41 -34.48 23.09
N THR A 980 17.26 -34.60 24.42
CA THR A 980 16.81 -35.85 25.07
C THR A 980 15.40 -36.28 24.67
N ALA A 981 14.50 -35.33 24.39
CA ALA A 981 13.13 -35.66 23.97
C ALA A 981 13.06 -36.16 22.52
N VAL A 982 13.87 -35.59 21.62
CA VAL A 982 13.95 -36.00 20.21
C VAL A 982 14.62 -37.37 20.07
N ASP A 983 15.68 -37.64 20.83
CA ASP A 983 16.33 -38.96 20.86
C ASP A 983 15.41 -40.06 21.42
N THR A 984 14.54 -39.71 22.36
CA THR A 984 13.54 -40.63 22.92
C THR A 984 12.44 -40.95 21.89
N ILE A 985 12.08 -40.00 21.04
CA ILE A 985 11.10 -40.19 19.96
C ILE A 985 11.73 -40.99 18.81
N LYS A 986 12.97 -40.71 18.40
CA LYS A 986 13.71 -41.52 17.41
C LYS A 986 13.86 -42.97 17.85
N LYS A 987 14.19 -43.23 19.13
CA LYS A 987 14.25 -44.59 19.69
C LYS A 987 12.89 -45.30 19.73
N LYS A 988 11.79 -44.57 19.93
CA LYS A 988 10.43 -45.16 19.89
C LYS A 988 9.98 -45.49 18.46
N VAL A 989 10.36 -44.69 17.48
CA VAL A 989 10.01 -44.93 16.06
C VAL A 989 10.86 -46.05 15.44
N MET A 990 12.13 -46.21 15.84
CA MET A 990 12.97 -47.30 15.34
C MET A 990 12.64 -48.69 15.92
N ASN A 991 11.89 -48.78 17.03
CA ASN A 991 11.51 -50.05 17.67
C ASN A 991 10.15 -50.62 17.22
N ALA A 992 9.45 -49.96 16.28
CA ALA A 992 8.15 -50.41 15.80
C ALA A 992 8.23 -50.91 14.34
N THR A 993 8.91 -52.04 14.12
CA THR A 993 8.66 -52.90 12.96
C THR A 993 8.96 -54.36 13.29
N CYS A 994 7.92 -55.17 13.58
CA CYS A 994 7.59 -56.37 12.79
C CYS A 994 6.41 -57.14 13.39
N CYS A 995 5.55 -57.64 12.48
CA CYS A 995 4.78 -58.89 12.59
C CYS A 995 3.54 -58.82 13.52
N LYS A 996 2.31 -59.25 13.20
CA LYS A 996 1.77 -60.20 12.21
C LYS A 996 0.22 -60.01 12.10
N CYS A 997 -0.33 -60.56 11.00
CA CYS A 997 -1.71 -60.62 10.51
C CYS A 997 -2.87 -60.96 11.50
N PRO A 998 -4.15 -60.77 11.07
CA PRO A 998 -5.30 -60.50 11.92
C PRO A 998 -6.27 -61.69 12.07
N CYS A 999 -6.73 -61.95 13.30
CA CYS A 999 -8.01 -62.60 13.57
C CYS A 999 -8.47 -62.38 15.03
N LEU A 1000 -9.80 -62.31 15.19
CA LEU A 1000 -10.63 -62.27 16.42
C LEU A 1000 -11.04 -60.91 17.01
N GLU A 1001 -12.36 -60.72 16.98
CA GLU A 1001 -13.20 -59.76 17.69
C GLU A 1001 -13.15 -59.98 19.22
N SER A 1002 -13.29 -58.91 20.01
CA SER A 1002 -14.27 -58.78 21.09
C SER A 1002 -14.07 -57.52 21.95
N GLU A 1003 -15.13 -56.71 21.98
CA GLU A 1003 -15.76 -55.92 23.06
C GLU A 1003 -15.08 -55.56 24.41
N GLU A 1004 -15.45 -54.35 24.85
CA GLU A 1004 -15.79 -53.88 26.23
C GLU A 1004 -14.66 -53.58 27.23
N ASP A 1005 -14.53 -52.29 27.62
CA ASP A 1005 -14.91 -51.69 28.93
C ASP A 1005 -13.89 -52.01 30.06
N SER A 1006 -13.49 -51.15 30.99
CA SER A 1006 -14.04 -49.94 31.58
C SER A 1006 -13.00 -49.34 32.57
N SER A 1007 -13.29 -48.12 33.00
CA SER A 1007 -13.03 -47.59 34.36
C SER A 1007 -11.64 -47.06 34.76
N LYS A 1008 -11.74 -45.86 35.33
CA LYS A 1008 -10.73 -45.04 36.02
C LYS A 1008 -10.51 -45.57 37.43
N GLU A 1009 -9.32 -45.38 37.97
CA GLU A 1009 -9.17 -45.02 39.39
C GLU A 1009 -7.89 -44.22 39.66
N THR A 1010 -7.91 -43.49 40.77
CA THR A 1010 -7.13 -42.27 41.02
C THR A 1010 -6.33 -42.40 42.32
N LEU A 1011 -5.17 -41.73 42.38
CA LEU A 1011 -4.43 -41.22 43.57
C LEU A 1011 -3.62 -42.24 44.42
N PRO A 1012 -2.65 -41.78 45.26
CA PRO A 1012 -1.76 -40.61 45.19
C PRO A 1012 -0.28 -40.95 45.53
N ALA A 1013 0.54 -39.90 45.55
CA ALA A 1013 1.98 -39.84 45.80
C ALA A 1013 2.45 -40.31 47.19
N GLU A 1014 3.69 -40.83 47.25
CA GLU A 1014 4.53 -40.80 48.44
C GLU A 1014 6.01 -40.49 48.09
N THR A 1015 6.60 -39.75 49.01
CA THR A 1015 7.97 -39.17 49.05
C THR A 1015 8.96 -40.23 49.54
N ILE A 1016 10.27 -40.11 49.24
CA ILE A 1016 11.44 -40.22 50.18
C ILE A 1016 12.77 -40.69 49.52
N THR A 1017 13.78 -39.81 49.69
CA THR A 1017 15.25 -39.94 49.90
C THR A 1017 16.25 -40.56 48.91
N GLU A 1018 17.36 -39.82 48.81
CA GLU A 1018 18.73 -40.18 48.44
C GLU A 1018 19.27 -41.39 49.24
N THR A 1019 19.99 -42.33 48.62
CA THR A 1019 21.46 -42.57 48.80
C THR A 1019 21.97 -43.77 47.98
N GLU A 1020 23.22 -43.61 47.51
CA GLU A 1020 24.31 -44.59 47.29
C GLU A 1020 24.23 -45.69 46.20
N GLU A 1021 25.25 -45.65 45.32
CA GLU A 1021 25.71 -46.74 44.45
C GLU A 1021 26.28 -47.92 45.27
N PRO A 1022 26.16 -49.15 44.73
CA PRO A 1022 27.37 -49.94 44.54
C PRO A 1022 27.44 -50.66 43.18
N GLN A 1023 28.68 -50.75 42.67
CA GLN A 1023 29.17 -51.63 41.58
C GLN A 1023 28.86 -53.11 41.93
N ILE A 1024 28.73 -54.11 41.03
CA ILE A 1024 29.65 -54.68 40.00
C ILE A 1024 28.82 -55.68 39.10
N PRO A 1025 29.41 -56.47 38.18
CA PRO A 1025 29.43 -56.30 36.71
C PRO A 1025 28.54 -57.32 35.95
N LEU A 1026 28.24 -57.09 34.68
CA LEU A 1026 27.92 -58.20 33.77
C LEU A 1026 28.51 -57.94 32.38
N GLU A 1027 29.34 -58.89 31.95
CA GLU A 1027 29.90 -59.01 30.62
C GLU A 1027 28.78 -59.19 29.58
N THR A 1028 28.87 -58.45 28.48
CA THR A 1028 28.10 -58.78 27.26
C THR A 1028 29.05 -58.81 26.08
N GLN A 1029 29.13 -59.99 25.47
CA GLN A 1029 29.91 -60.29 24.28
C GLN A 1029 29.28 -59.63 23.04
N GLY A 1030 30.13 -58.94 22.27
CA GLY A 1030 30.17 -58.95 20.81
C GLY A 1030 28.90 -58.65 20.02
N ALA A 1031 28.66 -57.37 19.76
CA ALA A 1031 28.21 -56.92 18.43
C ALA A 1031 29.33 -56.04 17.87
N GLU A 1032 29.86 -56.39 16.71
CA GLU A 1032 30.98 -55.69 16.05
C GLU A 1032 30.63 -54.21 15.82
N GLU A 1033 31.17 -53.35 16.68
CA GLU A 1033 31.34 -51.92 16.38
C GLU A 1033 32.36 -51.80 15.26
N PHE A 1034 31.95 -51.28 14.10
CA PHE A 1034 32.89 -50.68 13.17
C PHE A 1034 33.63 -49.54 13.91
N PRO A 1035 34.97 -49.54 13.97
CA PRO A 1035 35.70 -48.51 14.69
C PRO A 1035 35.48 -47.15 14.01
N LEU A 1036 34.84 -46.22 14.72
CA LEU A 1036 34.80 -44.81 14.34
C LEU A 1036 36.25 -44.28 14.32
N ASN A 1037 36.78 -44.03 13.12
CA ASN A 1037 38.08 -43.40 12.93
C ASN A 1037 38.12 -42.02 13.63
N ALA A 1038 39.09 -41.83 14.53
CA ALA A 1038 39.28 -40.65 15.38
C ALA A 1038 39.82 -39.39 14.64
N HIS A 1039 39.63 -39.27 13.32
CA HIS A 1039 40.20 -38.20 12.50
C HIS A 1039 39.27 -37.74 11.37
N GLN A 1040 38.01 -37.41 11.68
CA GLN A 1040 37.06 -36.96 10.66
C GLN A 1040 37.00 -35.43 10.58
N THR A 1041 37.24 -34.88 9.40
CA THR A 1041 37.02 -33.44 9.16
C THR A 1041 35.52 -33.11 9.13
N TRP A 1042 35.14 -31.84 9.33
CA TRP A 1042 33.72 -31.42 9.22
C TRP A 1042 33.12 -31.71 7.83
N ILE A 1043 33.97 -31.70 6.80
CA ILE A 1043 33.61 -32.04 5.41
C ILE A 1043 33.25 -33.52 5.31
N GLU A 1044 34.13 -34.41 5.79
CA GLU A 1044 33.90 -35.86 5.79
C GLU A 1044 32.62 -36.24 6.54
N ARG A 1045 32.33 -35.57 7.66
CA ARG A 1045 31.12 -35.81 8.44
C ARG A 1045 29.83 -35.45 7.67
N LEU A 1046 29.80 -34.29 7.01
CA LEU A 1046 28.65 -33.91 6.17
C LEU A 1046 28.53 -34.80 4.93
N GLN A 1047 29.65 -35.23 4.35
CA GLN A 1047 29.69 -36.17 3.21
C GLN A 1047 29.12 -37.54 3.59
N MET A 1048 29.51 -38.10 4.73
CA MET A 1048 28.98 -39.39 5.19
C MET A 1048 27.48 -39.34 5.46
N LYS A 1049 26.97 -38.24 6.02
CA LYS A 1049 25.53 -38.06 6.26
C LYS A 1049 24.72 -37.94 4.97
N SER A 1050 25.36 -37.48 3.89
CA SER A 1050 24.75 -37.24 2.57
C SER A 1050 25.11 -38.31 1.53
N TYR A 1051 25.30 -39.57 1.94
CA TYR A 1051 25.74 -40.65 1.04
C TYR A 1051 24.89 -40.80 -0.24
N ASP A 1052 23.56 -40.68 -0.15
CA ASP A 1052 22.67 -40.73 -1.32
C ASP A 1052 22.51 -39.39 -2.08
N PHE A 1053 23.16 -38.31 -1.59
CA PHE A 1053 23.18 -36.98 -2.18
C PHE A 1053 24.61 -36.41 -2.17
N PRO A 1054 25.52 -36.95 -3.00
CA PRO A 1054 26.95 -36.82 -2.80
C PRO A 1054 27.44 -35.37 -2.87
N LEU A 1055 28.17 -34.94 -1.82
CA LEU A 1055 28.85 -33.64 -1.74
C LEU A 1055 30.33 -33.79 -2.13
N HIS A 1056 30.73 -33.30 -3.31
CA HIS A 1056 32.12 -33.31 -3.75
C HIS A 1056 32.89 -32.08 -3.27
N GLU A 1057 34.09 -32.32 -2.74
CA GLU A 1057 34.98 -31.23 -2.32
C GLU A 1057 35.48 -30.44 -3.53
N SER A 1058 35.41 -29.11 -3.43
CA SER A 1058 35.94 -28.19 -4.42
C SER A 1058 36.60 -26.99 -3.75
N ALA A 1059 37.52 -26.34 -4.47
CA ALA A 1059 38.27 -25.20 -3.96
C ALA A 1059 37.71 -23.86 -4.48
N LEU A 1060 37.78 -22.82 -3.64
CA LEU A 1060 37.50 -21.45 -4.07
C LEU A 1060 38.54 -20.98 -5.11
N PRO A 1061 38.13 -20.19 -6.12
CA PRO A 1061 39.07 -19.43 -6.95
C PRO A 1061 40.00 -18.56 -6.09
N MET A 1062 41.27 -18.44 -6.46
CA MET A 1062 42.26 -17.70 -5.67
C MET A 1062 41.87 -16.24 -5.41
N ASP A 1063 41.33 -15.57 -6.42
CA ASP A 1063 40.88 -14.19 -6.34
C ASP A 1063 39.62 -14.02 -5.47
N GLU A 1064 38.76 -15.04 -5.38
CA GLU A 1064 37.63 -15.01 -4.44
C GLU A 1064 38.10 -15.23 -3.00
N ASN A 1065 39.06 -16.13 -2.80
CA ASN A 1065 39.67 -16.40 -1.51
C ASN A 1065 40.36 -15.15 -0.95
N GLU A 1066 41.06 -14.40 -1.80
CA GLU A 1066 41.66 -13.11 -1.44
C GLU A 1066 40.60 -12.07 -1.05
N PHE A 1067 39.53 -11.93 -1.84
CA PHE A 1067 38.40 -11.05 -1.51
C PHE A 1067 37.82 -11.35 -0.12
N TRP A 1068 37.59 -12.62 0.22
CA TRP A 1068 37.06 -13.00 1.52
C TRP A 1068 38.03 -12.67 2.66
N ARG A 1069 39.34 -12.90 2.48
CA ARG A 1069 40.36 -12.54 3.48
C ARG A 1069 40.43 -11.04 3.72
N GLU A 1070 40.35 -10.22 2.68
CA GLU A 1070 40.31 -8.77 2.81
C GLU A 1070 39.04 -8.28 3.52
N LEU A 1071 37.88 -8.83 3.13
CA LEU A 1071 36.60 -8.47 3.74
C LEU A 1071 36.57 -8.84 5.23
N GLN A 1072 37.07 -10.02 5.55
CA GLN A 1072 37.24 -10.51 6.92
C GLN A 1072 38.11 -9.54 7.72
N LYS A 1073 39.34 -9.27 7.26
CA LYS A 1073 40.29 -8.39 7.92
C LYS A 1073 39.74 -6.97 8.16
N LYS A 1074 38.98 -6.44 7.20
CA LYS A 1074 38.49 -5.06 7.25
C LYS A 1074 37.24 -4.88 8.11
N TYR A 1075 36.28 -5.80 8.03
CA TYR A 1075 34.95 -5.62 8.63
C TYR A 1075 34.47 -6.77 9.50
N LEU A 1076 34.83 -8.02 9.18
CA LEU A 1076 34.18 -9.21 9.73
C LEU A 1076 35.02 -10.00 10.73
N GLU A 1077 36.25 -9.56 11.03
CA GLU A 1077 37.09 -10.15 12.09
C GLU A 1077 36.35 -10.13 13.44
N PRO A 1078 36.29 -11.28 14.15
CA PRO A 1078 35.73 -11.35 15.49
C PRO A 1078 36.33 -10.27 16.39
N LEU A 1079 35.47 -9.64 17.20
CA LEU A 1079 35.95 -8.67 18.17
C LEU A 1079 36.71 -9.43 19.25
N LYS A 1080 38.00 -9.08 19.45
CA LYS A 1080 38.76 -9.58 20.61
C LYS A 1080 38.05 -9.09 21.87
N GLU A 1081 37.48 -10.02 22.61
CA GLU A 1081 36.74 -9.72 23.83
C GLU A 1081 37.72 -9.31 24.94
N ASN A 1082 37.99 -8.01 25.07
CA ASN A 1082 38.65 -7.49 26.26
C ASN A 1082 37.60 -7.36 27.37
N LYS A 1083 37.77 -8.11 28.47
CA LYS A 1083 36.86 -8.11 29.61
C LYS A 1083 36.58 -6.69 30.13
N GLU A 1084 37.61 -5.83 30.15
CA GLU A 1084 37.48 -4.43 30.57
C GLU A 1084 36.57 -3.61 29.64
N GLN A 1085 36.64 -3.84 28.32
CA GLN A 1085 35.77 -3.16 27.35
C GLN A 1085 34.32 -3.67 27.43
N GLN A 1086 34.12 -4.96 27.67
CA GLN A 1086 32.79 -5.54 27.87
C GLN A 1086 32.14 -4.99 29.15
N GLU A 1087 32.88 -4.92 30.25
CA GLU A 1087 32.42 -4.31 31.50
C GLU A 1087 32.11 -2.82 31.33
N LYS A 1088 32.97 -2.07 30.63
CA LYS A 1088 32.72 -0.67 30.30
C LYS A 1088 31.44 -0.51 29.48
N MET A 1089 31.26 -1.29 28.41
CA MET A 1089 30.06 -1.25 27.56
C MET A 1089 28.80 -1.64 28.36
N ALA A 1090 28.89 -2.64 29.24
CA ALA A 1090 27.78 -3.03 30.11
C ALA A 1090 27.40 -1.90 31.09
N ASN A 1091 28.39 -1.19 31.65
CA ASN A 1091 28.18 -0.03 32.51
C ASN A 1091 27.55 1.14 31.73
N GLU A 1092 28.05 1.46 30.54
CA GLU A 1092 27.47 2.50 29.66
C GLU A 1092 26.03 2.17 29.24
N LEU A 1093 25.74 0.89 28.92
CA LEU A 1093 24.38 0.42 28.64
C LEU A 1093 23.45 0.58 29.85
N ARG A 1094 23.96 0.32 31.06
CA ARG A 1094 23.22 0.51 32.30
C ARG A 1094 22.97 1.98 32.60
N GLU A 1095 23.94 2.86 32.33
CA GLU A 1095 23.78 4.31 32.43
C GLU A 1095 22.77 4.85 31.41
N LEU A 1096 22.88 4.42 30.15
CA LEU A 1096 21.92 4.76 29.09
C LEU A 1096 20.50 4.35 29.47
N ARG A 1097 20.32 3.12 29.94
CA ARG A 1097 19.05 2.64 30.49
C ARG A 1097 18.53 3.56 31.59
N ASN A 1098 19.36 3.91 32.56
CA ASN A 1098 18.92 4.78 33.66
C ASN A 1098 18.46 6.15 33.16
N LYS A 1099 19.19 6.77 32.22
CA LYS A 1099 18.83 8.06 31.61
C LYS A 1099 17.52 7.98 30.82
N VAL A 1100 17.40 6.97 29.96
CA VAL A 1100 16.21 6.77 29.11
C VAL A 1100 14.99 6.41 29.95
N ALA A 1101 15.13 5.49 30.91
CA ALA A 1101 14.05 5.13 31.83
C ALA A 1101 13.60 6.33 32.66
N PHE A 1102 14.54 7.12 33.21
CA PHE A 1102 14.21 8.34 33.92
C PHE A 1102 13.41 9.31 33.05
N ALA A 1103 13.89 9.64 31.85
CA ALA A 1103 13.19 10.55 30.94
C ALA A 1103 11.79 10.03 30.56
N PHE A 1104 11.69 8.74 30.21
CA PHE A 1104 10.43 8.10 29.80
C PHE A 1104 9.38 8.14 30.91
N PHE A 1105 9.74 7.71 32.13
CA PHE A 1105 8.80 7.70 33.26
C PHE A 1105 8.57 9.09 33.85
N PHE A 1106 9.53 10.01 33.73
CA PHE A 1106 9.33 11.41 34.12
C PHE A 1106 8.29 12.09 33.25
N CYS A 1107 8.31 11.89 31.92
CA CYS A 1107 7.25 12.37 31.03
C CYS A 1107 5.87 11.81 31.42
N ASN A 1108 5.80 10.51 31.76
CA ASN A 1108 4.56 9.89 32.23
C ASN A 1108 4.08 10.47 33.57
N ALA A 1109 4.99 10.68 34.53
CA ALA A 1109 4.66 11.29 35.81
C ALA A 1109 4.19 12.74 35.66
N LEU A 1110 4.85 13.53 34.81
CA LEU A 1110 4.45 14.90 34.51
C LEU A 1110 3.05 14.94 33.88
N TRP A 1111 2.74 14.00 32.99
CA TRP A 1111 1.41 13.86 32.40
C TRP A 1111 0.35 13.55 33.45
N LEU A 1112 0.59 12.57 34.32
CA LEU A 1112 -0.31 12.23 35.43
C LEU A 1112 -0.57 13.42 36.36
N VAL A 1113 0.49 14.12 36.75
CA VAL A 1113 0.42 15.29 37.64
C VAL A 1113 -0.35 16.43 36.96
N THR A 1114 -0.08 16.70 35.69
CA THR A 1114 -0.76 17.75 34.93
C THR A 1114 -2.26 17.46 34.80
N THR A 1115 -2.63 16.23 34.43
CA THR A 1115 -4.04 15.83 34.33
C THR A 1115 -4.73 15.93 35.68
N PHE A 1116 -4.11 15.41 36.75
CA PHE A 1116 -4.67 15.46 38.10
C PHE A 1116 -4.87 16.90 38.61
N PHE A 1117 -3.89 17.79 38.41
CA PHE A 1117 -4.04 19.20 38.81
C PHE A 1117 -5.19 19.89 38.08
N LEU A 1118 -5.49 19.49 36.85
CA LEU A 1118 -6.57 20.09 36.08
C LEU A 1118 -7.93 19.49 36.45
N GLU A 1119 -7.99 18.18 36.73
CA GLU A 1119 -9.18 17.52 37.30
C GLU A 1119 -9.58 18.16 38.63
N THR A 1120 -8.62 18.43 39.51
CA THR A 1120 -8.88 19.08 40.81
C THR A 1120 -9.34 20.54 40.70
N ILE A 1121 -9.06 21.24 39.59
CA ILE A 1121 -9.57 22.59 39.30
C ILE A 1121 -11.03 22.54 38.75
N GLY A 1122 -11.46 21.36 38.28
CA GLY A 1122 -12.84 20.84 38.16
C GLY A 1122 -13.93 21.79 37.65
N ASP A 1123 -14.44 22.67 38.51
CA ASP A 1123 -15.62 23.50 38.21
C ASP A 1123 -15.29 24.78 37.44
N SER A 1124 -14.04 25.23 37.46
CA SER A 1124 -13.64 26.51 36.84
C SER A 1124 -13.41 26.40 35.34
N VAL A 1125 -13.10 25.19 34.84
CA VAL A 1125 -12.65 24.93 33.47
C VAL A 1125 -13.37 23.68 32.94
N SER A 1126 -14.71 23.70 32.87
CA SER A 1126 -15.52 22.60 32.33
C SER A 1126 -16.30 23.01 31.08
N ILE A 1127 -16.33 22.13 30.07
CA ILE A 1127 -17.14 22.36 28.86
C ILE A 1127 -18.55 21.82 29.11
N LYS A 1128 -19.54 22.71 29.05
CA LYS A 1128 -20.95 22.42 29.30
C LYS A 1128 -21.67 22.11 27.98
N ILE A 1129 -22.07 20.84 27.77
CA ILE A 1129 -22.79 20.41 26.57
C ILE A 1129 -24.25 20.04 26.91
N PRO A 1130 -25.26 20.55 26.18
CA PRO A 1130 -26.66 20.20 26.42
C PRO A 1130 -26.89 18.72 26.08
N LYS A 1131 -27.58 17.98 26.96
CA LYS A 1131 -27.85 16.56 26.74
C LYS A 1131 -28.78 16.35 25.55
N ILE A 1132 -28.48 15.34 24.72
CA ILE A 1132 -29.35 14.87 23.64
C ILE A 1132 -29.87 13.49 24.02
N PHE A 1133 -31.19 13.36 24.10
CA PHE A 1133 -31.86 12.10 24.38
C PHE A 1133 -31.84 11.18 23.15
N PRO A 1134 -32.03 9.85 23.32
CA PRO A 1134 -31.99 8.89 22.21
C PRO A 1134 -33.03 9.15 21.10
N ASN A 1135 -34.07 9.93 21.38
CA ASN A 1135 -35.10 10.38 20.43
C ASN A 1135 -34.66 11.62 19.61
N GLY A 1136 -33.44 12.12 19.79
CA GLY A 1136 -32.90 13.29 19.09
C GLY A 1136 -33.32 14.64 19.66
N THR A 1137 -34.10 14.69 20.76
CA THR A 1137 -34.49 15.96 21.38
C THR A 1137 -33.38 16.50 22.29
N ARG A 1138 -33.10 17.79 22.19
CA ARG A 1138 -32.17 18.49 23.09
C ARG A 1138 -32.87 18.80 24.41
N SER A 1139 -32.26 18.41 25.52
CA SER A 1139 -32.70 18.84 26.84
C SER A 1139 -32.47 20.33 27.00
N LYS A 1140 -33.49 21.07 27.46
CA LYS A 1140 -33.39 22.50 27.77
C LYS A 1140 -32.84 22.76 29.18
N THR A 1141 -32.83 21.74 30.04
CA THR A 1141 -32.55 21.88 31.49
C THR A 1141 -31.34 21.06 31.94
N GLU A 1142 -31.00 19.97 31.26
CA GLU A 1142 -29.89 19.11 31.65
C GLU A 1142 -28.67 19.30 30.74
N VAL A 1143 -27.55 19.64 31.38
CA VAL A 1143 -26.25 19.84 30.75
C VAL A 1143 -25.28 18.88 31.42
N PHE A 1144 -24.38 18.26 30.65
CA PHE A 1144 -23.27 17.48 31.22
C PHE A 1144 -21.96 18.25 31.05
N SER A 1145 -21.11 18.20 32.08
CA SER A 1145 -19.78 18.80 32.11
C SER A 1145 -18.73 17.80 31.61
N ILE A 1146 -17.81 18.28 30.77
CA ILE A 1146 -16.69 17.50 30.26
C ILE A 1146 -15.38 18.17 30.68
N ASP A 1147 -14.43 17.37 31.17
CA ASP A 1147 -13.05 17.79 31.37
C ASP A 1147 -12.35 18.08 30.02
N PRO A 1148 -11.86 19.31 29.78
CA PRO A 1148 -11.20 19.69 28.53
C PRO A 1148 -9.93 18.90 28.20
N ILE A 1149 -9.16 18.40 29.18
CA ILE A 1149 -7.92 17.67 28.89
C ILE A 1149 -8.19 16.22 28.51
N GLY A 1150 -9.04 15.52 29.27
CA GLY A 1150 -9.54 14.22 28.88
C GLY A 1150 -10.15 14.25 27.49
N LEU A 1151 -10.92 15.30 27.16
CA LEU A 1151 -11.46 15.52 25.83
C LEU A 1151 -10.37 15.79 24.77
N MET A 1152 -9.42 16.70 25.01
CA MET A 1152 -8.35 17.03 24.07
C MET A 1152 -7.48 15.81 23.74
N PHE A 1153 -7.25 14.96 24.74
CA PHE A 1153 -6.50 13.74 24.60
C PHE A 1153 -7.25 12.66 23.82
N LEU A 1154 -8.52 12.39 24.18
CA LEU A 1154 -9.41 11.51 23.41
C LEU A 1154 -9.53 11.98 21.96
N LEU A 1155 -9.65 13.29 21.73
CA LEU A 1155 -9.66 13.89 20.40
C LEU A 1155 -8.34 13.68 19.65
N SER A 1156 -7.20 13.74 20.33
CA SER A 1156 -5.88 13.52 19.70
C SER A 1156 -5.73 12.07 19.23
N PHE A 1157 -6.11 11.08 20.05
CA PHE A 1157 -6.14 9.67 19.64
C PHE A 1157 -7.19 9.38 18.58
N ALA A 1158 -8.40 9.92 18.74
CA ALA A 1158 -9.46 9.80 17.74
C ALA A 1158 -9.01 10.38 16.40
N LEU A 1159 -8.35 11.55 16.40
CA LEU A 1159 -7.80 12.17 15.20
C LEU A 1159 -6.73 11.27 14.56
N LEU A 1160 -5.81 10.71 15.35
CA LEU A 1160 -4.78 9.80 14.86
C LEU A 1160 -5.40 8.54 14.22
N LEU A 1161 -6.39 7.93 14.86
CA LEU A 1161 -7.13 6.78 14.32
C LEU A 1161 -7.93 7.15 13.05
N ILE A 1162 -8.59 8.31 13.03
CA ILE A 1162 -9.34 8.79 11.85
C ILE A 1162 -8.38 9.04 10.68
N VAL A 1163 -7.23 9.69 10.93
CA VAL A 1163 -6.19 9.92 9.92
C VAL A 1163 -5.68 8.60 9.36
N GLN A 1164 -5.42 7.61 10.22
CA GLN A 1164 -5.01 6.28 9.79
C GLN A 1164 -6.12 5.55 9.01
N PHE A 1165 -7.37 5.66 9.44
CA PHE A 1165 -8.51 5.05 8.77
C PHE A 1165 -8.74 5.63 7.37
N ILE A 1166 -8.67 6.96 7.22
CA ILE A 1166 -8.77 7.63 5.91
C ILE A 1166 -7.63 7.18 4.99
N ALA A 1167 -6.42 7.07 5.52
CA ALA A 1167 -5.29 6.54 4.75
C ALA A 1167 -5.51 5.07 4.34
N MET A 1168 -6.07 4.25 5.22
CA MET A 1168 -6.44 2.87 4.93
C MET A 1168 -7.45 2.78 3.78
N LEU A 1169 -8.51 3.59 3.80
CA LEU A 1169 -9.49 3.67 2.70
C LEU A 1169 -8.82 4.04 1.37
N TYR A 1170 -7.97 5.08 1.38
CA TYR A 1170 -7.25 5.52 0.20
C TYR A 1170 -6.35 4.41 -0.36
N HIS A 1171 -5.61 3.74 0.52
CA HIS A 1171 -4.72 2.65 0.15
C HIS A 1171 -5.48 1.43 -0.39
N ARG A 1172 -6.63 1.08 0.19
CA ARG A 1172 -7.48 -0.03 -0.28
C ARG A 1172 -8.01 0.21 -1.68
N ILE A 1173 -8.47 1.43 -1.96
CA ILE A 1173 -8.87 1.84 -3.31
C ILE A 1173 -7.69 1.69 -4.29
N TYR A 1174 -6.49 2.17 -3.91
CA TYR A 1174 -5.32 2.07 -4.78
C TYR A 1174 -4.86 0.63 -4.99
N THR A 1175 -4.95 -0.21 -3.97
CA THR A 1175 -4.63 -1.65 -4.04
C THR A 1175 -5.61 -2.36 -4.97
N LEU A 1176 -6.91 -2.04 -4.90
CA LEU A 1176 -7.91 -2.58 -5.82
C LEU A 1176 -7.62 -2.16 -7.27
N ILE A 1177 -7.28 -0.89 -7.51
CA ILE A 1177 -6.87 -0.40 -8.83
C ILE A 1177 -5.65 -1.17 -9.34
N HIS A 1178 -4.66 -1.38 -8.47
CA HIS A 1178 -3.45 -2.13 -8.80
C HIS A 1178 -3.76 -3.59 -9.15
N PHE A 1179 -4.61 -4.25 -8.36
CA PHE A 1179 -5.02 -5.64 -8.57
C PHE A 1179 -5.83 -5.82 -9.86
N VAL A 1180 -6.79 -4.92 -10.14
CA VAL A 1180 -7.55 -4.94 -11.40
C VAL A 1180 -6.64 -4.74 -12.61
N ALA A 1181 -5.65 -3.85 -12.49
CA ALA A 1181 -4.65 -3.65 -13.53
C ALA A 1181 -3.71 -4.88 -13.70
N TYR A 1182 -3.39 -5.59 -12.61
CA TYR A 1182 -2.56 -6.81 -12.60
C TYR A 1182 -3.23 -7.96 -13.34
N ALA A 1183 -4.50 -8.21 -13.05
CA ALA A 1183 -5.26 -9.33 -13.61
C ALA A 1183 -5.27 -9.35 -15.15
N ASP A 1184 -5.16 -8.18 -15.80
CA ASP A 1184 -5.13 -8.06 -17.26
C ASP A 1184 -3.78 -8.41 -17.90
N THR A 1185 -2.68 -8.22 -17.19
CA THR A 1185 -1.32 -8.42 -17.73
C THR A 1185 -0.88 -9.87 -17.66
N GLU A 1186 -1.13 -10.56 -16.54
CA GLU A 1186 -0.75 -11.97 -16.40
C GLU A 1186 -1.51 -12.87 -17.36
N MET A 1187 -2.81 -12.65 -17.57
CA MET A 1187 -3.58 -13.45 -18.52
C MET A 1187 -3.01 -13.34 -19.95
N LYS A 1188 -2.51 -12.16 -20.34
CA LYS A 1188 -1.90 -11.96 -21.65
C LYS A 1188 -0.51 -12.59 -21.73
N ALA A 1189 0.28 -12.50 -20.65
CA ALA A 1189 1.59 -13.14 -20.57
C ALA A 1189 1.47 -14.67 -20.60
N CYS A 1190 0.60 -15.23 -19.75
CA CYS A 1190 0.28 -16.65 -19.68
C CYS A 1190 -0.21 -17.16 -21.04
N ARG A 1191 -1.20 -16.52 -21.68
CA ARG A 1191 -1.66 -16.90 -23.03
C ARG A 1191 -0.55 -16.84 -24.09
N LYS A 1192 0.33 -15.84 -24.01
CA LYS A 1192 1.44 -15.70 -24.95
C LYS A 1192 2.47 -16.81 -24.75
N GLN A 1193 2.72 -17.18 -23.50
CA GLN A 1193 3.60 -18.29 -23.13
C GLN A 1193 2.97 -19.63 -23.54
N SER A 1194 1.66 -19.84 -23.32
CA SER A 1194 0.92 -21.01 -23.84
C SER A 1194 1.01 -21.11 -25.36
N HIS A 1195 0.85 -20.00 -26.07
CA HIS A 1195 0.98 -19.98 -27.53
C HIS A 1195 2.42 -20.21 -28.01
N GLN A 1196 3.43 -19.69 -27.29
CA GLN A 1196 4.83 -19.95 -27.62
C GLN A 1196 5.19 -21.42 -27.35
N VAL A 1197 4.71 -22.01 -26.26
CA VAL A 1197 4.89 -23.44 -25.94
C VAL A 1197 4.18 -24.31 -26.97
N ALA A 1198 2.94 -23.97 -27.37
CA ALA A 1198 2.23 -24.69 -28.44
C ALA A 1198 2.96 -24.59 -29.80
N GLN A 1199 3.51 -23.41 -30.14
CA GLN A 1199 4.31 -23.24 -31.36
C GLN A 1199 5.65 -23.98 -31.31
N LEU A 1200 6.26 -24.14 -30.13
CA LEU A 1200 7.47 -24.93 -29.92
C LEU A 1200 7.20 -26.44 -30.02
N GLN A 1201 6.04 -26.89 -29.53
CA GLN A 1201 5.58 -28.27 -29.69
C GLN A 1201 5.27 -28.63 -31.16
N ASP A 1202 4.74 -27.68 -31.94
CA ASP A 1202 4.47 -27.88 -33.38
C ASP A 1202 5.73 -27.86 -34.26
N SER A 1203 6.84 -27.29 -33.79
CA SER A 1203 8.07 -27.10 -34.59
C SER A 1203 9.15 -28.16 -34.36
N ASN A 1204 8.99 -29.04 -33.36
CA ASN A 1204 9.95 -30.11 -33.07
C ASN A 1204 9.29 -31.51 -33.19
N PRO A 1205 9.51 -32.26 -34.29
CA PRO A 1205 8.81 -33.53 -34.54
C PRO A 1205 9.17 -34.66 -33.55
N GLN A 1206 10.16 -34.46 -32.68
CA GLN A 1206 10.55 -35.43 -31.66
C GLN A 1206 9.59 -35.49 -30.44
N TYR A 1207 8.65 -34.55 -30.30
CA TYR A 1207 7.64 -34.51 -29.24
C TYR A 1207 6.24 -34.98 -29.67
N LYS A 1208 6.11 -35.61 -30.85
CA LYS A 1208 4.83 -36.04 -31.44
C LYS A 1208 4.34 -37.43 -31.00
N MET A 1209 4.86 -37.96 -29.90
CA MET A 1209 4.28 -39.11 -29.20
C MET A 1209 3.68 -38.58 -27.90
N TYR A 1210 2.41 -38.89 -27.64
CA TYR A 1210 1.55 -38.43 -26.54
C TYR A 1210 0.67 -37.21 -26.85
N GLU A 1211 -0.39 -37.45 -27.63
CA GLU A 1211 -1.68 -36.77 -27.41
C GLU A 1211 -2.31 -37.31 -26.12
N PRO A 1212 -2.77 -36.47 -25.17
CA PRO A 1212 -3.66 -36.92 -24.11
C PRO A 1212 -5.11 -36.84 -24.62
N ASP A 1213 -5.70 -38.01 -24.87
CA ASP A 1213 -7.14 -38.15 -25.04
C ASP A 1213 -7.88 -37.62 -23.80
N THR A 1214 -8.86 -36.76 -24.07
CA THR A 1214 -10.08 -36.48 -23.29
C THR A 1214 -10.06 -36.69 -21.77
N ALA A 1215 -10.11 -35.55 -21.08
CA ALA A 1215 -10.64 -35.34 -19.74
C ALA A 1215 -11.62 -36.43 -19.23
N LEU A 1216 -11.14 -37.26 -18.31
CA LEU A 1216 -11.96 -38.06 -17.40
C LEU A 1216 -11.62 -37.64 -15.96
N CYS A 1217 -12.54 -36.86 -15.38
CA CYS A 1217 -12.56 -36.51 -13.97
C CYS A 1217 -12.67 -37.79 -13.12
N PHE A 1218 -11.69 -38.03 -12.24
CA PHE A 1218 -11.83 -39.01 -11.15
C PHE A 1218 -12.20 -38.30 -9.84
N HIS A 1219 -13.47 -38.43 -9.47
CA HIS A 1219 -14.01 -38.15 -8.14
C HIS A 1219 -13.85 -39.40 -7.26
N ASN A 1220 -12.75 -39.57 -6.52
CA ASN A 1220 -12.75 -40.26 -5.21
C ASN A 1220 -11.36 -40.29 -4.52
N PRO A 1221 -11.09 -39.44 -3.51
CA PRO A 1221 -9.87 -39.50 -2.70
C PRO A 1221 -10.04 -40.34 -1.42
N SER A 1222 -10.89 -41.38 -1.43
CA SER A 1222 -11.21 -42.20 -0.24
C SER A 1222 -10.36 -43.47 -0.10
N VAL A 1223 -9.54 -43.83 -1.09
CA VAL A 1223 -8.73 -45.06 -1.07
C VAL A 1223 -7.31 -44.83 -0.56
N LEU A 1224 -6.75 -43.62 -0.66
CA LEU A 1224 -5.39 -43.30 -0.16
C LEU A 1224 -5.31 -43.10 1.37
N ARG A 1225 -6.46 -43.01 2.05
CA ARG A 1225 -6.53 -42.67 3.48
C ARG A 1225 -6.47 -43.89 4.41
N ARG A 1226 -6.43 -45.12 3.88
CA ARG A 1226 -6.43 -46.37 4.67
C ARG A 1226 -5.07 -47.07 4.80
N ALA A 1227 -4.00 -46.55 4.19
CA ALA A 1227 -2.68 -47.21 4.20
C ALA A 1227 -1.63 -46.51 5.09
N VAL A 1228 -1.93 -45.36 5.71
CA VAL A 1228 -0.93 -44.55 6.45
C VAL A 1228 -1.38 -44.23 7.90
N THR A 1229 -2.39 -44.93 8.42
CA THR A 1229 -2.79 -44.84 9.84
C THR A 1229 -2.49 -46.12 10.61
N SER A 1230 -1.40 -46.81 10.25
CA SER A 1230 -0.87 -47.95 11.01
C SER A 1230 0.65 -48.11 10.83
N VAL A 1231 1.42 -47.13 11.30
CA VAL A 1231 2.77 -47.26 11.91
C VAL A 1231 2.91 -46.15 12.94
#